data_AF-A1AKX5-F1
#
_entry.id   AF-A1AKX5-F1
#
_cell.length_a   1.000
_cell.length_b   1.000
_cell.length_c   1.000
_cell.angle_alpha   90.00
_cell.angle_beta   90.00
_cell.angle_gamma   90.00
#
_symmetry.space_group_name_H-M   'P 1'
#
loop_
_entity.id
_entity.type
_entity.pdbx_description
1 polymer ?
#
loop_
_entity_poly.entity_id
_entity_poly.type
_entity_poly.pdbx_seq_one_letter_code
_entity_poly.pdbx_strand_id
1 'polypeptide(L)'
;MSRATITYTATCIAALLFLILATPGSVRPTGESSAAPAATKAETPTSTSPAPATTSTTPAVTTSTPSPATKAATSSAAPTPCCGCRKLTTGELKRIRNNRAAIKSIQECYAKQGWYTGPIDGIVGSLTMKAMEQSCSGPSVTSAPPEDGLGVVYRLTRDDLEWMKSKNDVLDKLDPLQNVEFESRYDFVNAVKSCIGESYDRYRDLILEAAEQPAQPSGDADGDLNVSFMLRDTFFAEQRSSNLPKPVVERLAELVGSEYPARALLENALRVRVETPLVASGDLEKGEFTTEYLEKIRERARKTERFDESKLIALKGWSCGCVRDDLRGEVYGFVPFWSAGVKRELDFSVLTRIGYFALGFDDRGNIAKRFDMTKERAGFINTARRYNTSVDLVIYNNDWRAWSRMLASKQSTIGDSLIESIAAVAAQRLDNSLLNRAKPWITLGMSRVPAIVDGITLYFDGYPHDDAASDYLVSFITRLKARLRQVGKGSGWYYNLNVVVAMDDLGTGVFRENYLKQLVPKVEQSDRDEFDAQNDVDLFIVLLDEPTGETKKTLRQDMEKMLKGIQRRNMLRKIVPLLNPAVQPPETTDNHQFFDDLVYFEDNFGGVAFWPAPFSDMQPAAEINRQIAIAFEDSGYDDVLNQLLTRFFPSYCRVVGPNRWPVRIAFDLLALLMLIYFLLSFRFFELRLFFRKRFFWFLGVGGLAFLLQCSLFACDPFWKYRRSEVVFLVFLALAFVLIWLYVRKMKESDYP
;
A
#
# COMPACT_ATOMS: atom_id res chain seq x y z
N MET A 1 28.03 -3.53 17.78
CA MET A 1 27.94 -2.07 18.08
C MET A 1 28.51 -1.26 16.94
N SER A 2 27.94 -0.11 16.60
CA SER A 2 28.60 0.85 15.68
C SER A 2 29.56 1.76 16.44
N ARG A 3 30.54 2.35 15.72
CA ARG A 3 31.50 3.31 16.32
C ARG A 3 30.79 4.46 17.05
N ALA A 4 29.67 4.95 16.52
CA ALA A 4 28.90 6.05 17.11
C ALA A 4 28.11 5.65 18.37
N THR A 5 27.65 4.40 18.53
CA THR A 5 27.11 3.92 19.82
C THR A 5 28.19 4.06 20.89
N ILE A 6 29.41 3.61 20.58
CA ILE A 6 30.57 3.72 21.47
C ILE A 6 30.91 5.20 21.75
N THR A 7 30.82 6.10 20.76
CA THR A 7 31.03 7.53 20.97
C THR A 7 29.99 8.15 21.92
N TYR A 8 28.69 7.98 21.68
CA TYR A 8 27.65 8.56 22.54
C TYR A 8 27.72 7.99 23.96
N THR A 9 27.94 6.67 24.13
CA THR A 9 28.14 6.12 25.47
C THR A 9 29.44 6.59 26.09
N ALA A 10 30.54 6.75 25.34
CA ALA A 10 31.77 7.34 25.86
C ALA A 10 31.56 8.80 26.31
N THR A 11 30.73 9.60 25.63
CA THR A 11 30.41 10.97 26.07
C THR A 11 29.54 10.98 27.33
N CYS A 12 28.53 10.10 27.43
CA CYS A 12 27.72 9.96 28.65
C CYS A 12 28.54 9.41 29.82
N ILE A 13 29.37 8.38 29.58
CA ILE A 13 30.32 7.81 30.55
C ILE A 13 31.33 8.86 30.98
N ALA A 14 31.87 9.68 30.06
CA ALA A 14 32.80 10.76 30.39
C ALA A 14 32.12 11.85 31.22
N ALA A 15 30.88 12.26 30.90
CA ALA A 15 30.13 13.22 31.70
C ALA A 15 29.84 12.69 33.12
N LEU A 16 29.46 11.41 33.24
CA LEU A 16 29.22 10.75 34.53
C LEU A 16 30.52 10.62 35.33
N LEU A 17 31.58 10.10 34.72
CA LEU A 17 32.92 10.02 35.33
C LEU A 17 33.45 11.40 35.72
N PHE A 18 33.20 12.46 34.94
CA PHE A 18 33.67 13.81 35.26
C PHE A 18 32.93 14.40 36.46
N LEU A 19 31.62 14.16 36.59
CA LEU A 19 30.84 14.50 37.79
C LEU A 19 31.35 13.78 39.05
N ILE A 20 31.76 12.51 38.92
CA ILE A 20 32.26 11.71 40.07
C ILE A 20 33.73 12.01 40.40
N LEU A 21 34.61 12.11 39.41
CA LEU A 21 36.05 12.35 39.57
C LEU A 21 36.36 13.75 40.12
N ALA A 22 35.48 14.73 39.89
CA ALA A 22 35.68 16.10 40.36
C ALA A 22 35.26 16.34 41.83
N THR A 23 34.88 15.30 42.57
CA THR A 23 34.70 15.37 44.03
C THR A 23 36.04 15.77 44.71
N PRO A 24 36.08 16.85 45.51
CA PRO A 24 37.34 17.45 45.96
C PRO A 24 38.00 16.65 47.11
N GLY A 25 38.69 15.57 46.77
CA GLY A 25 39.57 14.85 47.69
C GLY A 25 40.76 15.71 48.12
N SER A 26 41.02 15.77 49.44
CA SER A 26 42.16 16.47 50.01
C SER A 26 43.40 15.58 49.97
N VAL A 27 44.31 15.82 49.02
CA VAL A 27 45.53 15.02 48.86
C VAL A 27 46.68 15.63 49.67
N ARG A 28 47.25 14.83 50.58
CA ARG A 28 48.48 15.13 51.34
C ARG A 28 49.58 14.16 50.86
N PRO A 29 50.83 14.60 50.63
CA PRO A 29 51.84 13.75 49.96
C PRO A 29 52.77 12.99 50.94
N THR A 30 52.55 11.68 51.05
CA THR A 30 53.45 10.63 51.61
C THR A 30 52.98 9.29 51.01
N GLY A 31 53.78 8.25 50.83
CA GLY A 31 55.22 8.00 51.01
C GLY A 31 55.50 6.54 50.59
N GLU A 32 56.76 6.18 50.30
CA GLU A 32 57.09 4.84 49.76
C GLU A 32 57.10 3.72 50.81
N SER A 33 56.55 2.53 50.49
CA SER A 33 57.10 1.25 51.00
C SER A 33 56.61 -0.01 50.25
N SER A 34 57.54 -0.65 49.54
CA SER A 34 57.87 -2.09 49.52
C SER A 34 56.84 -3.24 49.77
N ALA A 35 56.83 -4.16 48.80
CA ALA A 35 56.95 -5.64 48.94
C ALA A 35 55.80 -6.58 49.40
N ALA A 36 55.32 -7.34 48.39
CA ALA A 36 55.35 -8.82 48.31
C ALA A 36 54.24 -9.70 48.98
N PRO A 37 53.99 -10.95 48.47
CA PRO A 37 52.70 -11.64 48.65
C PRO A 37 52.73 -13.11 49.15
N ALA A 38 51.56 -13.62 49.56
CA ALA A 38 51.21 -15.04 49.70
C ALA A 38 49.66 -15.21 49.79
N ALA A 39 49.02 -16.38 49.68
CA ALA A 39 49.22 -17.58 48.84
C ALA A 39 48.01 -18.54 49.04
N THR A 40 47.43 -19.06 47.94
CA THR A 40 46.65 -20.32 47.78
C THR A 40 45.76 -20.90 48.92
N LYS A 41 44.48 -21.20 48.59
CA LYS A 41 43.90 -22.56 48.72
C LYS A 41 42.58 -22.79 47.96
N ALA A 42 42.29 -24.05 47.60
CA ALA A 42 40.97 -24.60 47.25
C ALA A 42 40.25 -25.09 48.55
N GLU A 43 39.07 -25.73 48.61
CA GLU A 43 38.20 -26.51 47.69
C GLU A 43 36.76 -26.60 48.34
N THR A 44 35.68 -27.33 48.01
CA THR A 44 35.31 -28.48 47.12
C THR A 44 33.78 -28.40 46.82
N PRO A 45 33.24 -28.90 45.68
CA PRO A 45 31.79 -28.89 45.38
C PRO A 45 31.02 -30.15 45.86
N THR A 46 29.68 -30.07 45.92
CA THR A 46 28.77 -31.20 46.20
C THR A 46 27.54 -31.19 45.27
N SER A 47 27.00 -32.37 44.93
CA SER A 47 25.89 -32.59 44.00
C SER A 47 24.83 -33.53 44.61
N THR A 48 23.54 -33.33 44.28
CA THR A 48 22.50 -34.38 44.34
C THR A 48 21.29 -34.06 43.44
N SER A 49 20.52 -35.11 43.13
CA SER A 49 19.30 -35.19 42.28
C SER A 49 18.46 -36.38 42.84
N PRO A 50 17.36 -36.91 42.24
CA PRO A 50 16.35 -36.39 41.29
C PRO A 50 14.88 -36.62 41.81
N ALA A 51 13.87 -36.55 40.90
CA ALA A 51 12.75 -37.51 40.72
C ALA A 51 11.28 -36.97 40.73
N PRO A 52 10.29 -37.62 40.04
CA PRO A 52 8.99 -37.01 39.68
C PRO A 52 7.71 -37.86 39.94
N ALA A 53 6.52 -37.29 39.65
CA ALA A 53 5.26 -38.00 39.30
C ALA A 53 4.41 -37.08 38.37
N THR A 54 3.83 -37.46 37.21
CA THR A 54 2.75 -38.41 36.84
C THR A 54 1.38 -38.26 37.51
N THR A 55 0.37 -37.90 36.70
CA THR A 55 -1.00 -38.48 36.70
C THR A 55 -1.70 -38.24 35.36
N SER A 56 -2.79 -38.98 35.10
CA SER A 56 -3.50 -39.05 33.82
C SER A 56 -5.00 -39.24 34.00
N THR A 57 -5.85 -38.69 33.12
CA THR A 57 -7.25 -39.14 32.99
C THR A 57 -7.86 -38.89 31.60
N THR A 58 -8.70 -39.82 31.17
CA THR A 58 -9.62 -39.74 30.02
C THR A 58 -11.02 -40.16 30.52
N PRO A 59 -12.11 -39.80 29.84
CA PRO A 59 -12.96 -40.87 29.28
C PRO A 59 -13.57 -40.54 27.89
N ALA A 60 -14.31 -41.48 27.30
CA ALA A 60 -14.88 -41.44 25.95
C ALA A 60 -16.43 -41.58 25.95
N VAL A 61 -17.04 -42.28 24.96
CA VAL A 61 -18.48 -42.67 24.83
C VAL A 61 -19.38 -41.59 24.16
N THR A 62 -20.25 -41.81 23.14
CA THR A 62 -20.77 -43.01 22.41
C THR A 62 -21.08 -42.72 20.91
N THR A 63 -21.47 -43.74 20.14
CA THR A 63 -22.03 -43.69 18.76
C THR A 63 -23.47 -44.26 18.66
N SER A 64 -24.26 -43.90 17.63
CA SER A 64 -25.54 -44.57 17.28
C SER A 64 -26.09 -44.28 15.85
N THR A 65 -26.80 -45.26 15.26
CA THR A 65 -27.55 -45.30 13.96
C THR A 65 -28.26 -46.70 13.88
N PRO A 66 -29.14 -47.12 12.91
CA PRO A 66 -29.74 -46.49 11.71
C PRO A 66 -31.26 -46.81 11.41
N SER A 67 -31.71 -46.65 10.14
CA SER A 67 -32.84 -47.34 9.43
C SER A 67 -34.32 -46.87 9.62
N PRO A 68 -35.29 -47.25 8.74
CA PRO A 68 -35.24 -47.34 7.25
C PRO A 68 -36.54 -46.97 6.43
N ALA A 69 -36.34 -46.65 5.13
CA ALA A 69 -37.12 -46.94 3.90
C ALA A 69 -38.68 -47.01 3.76
N THR A 70 -39.20 -46.45 2.64
CA THR A 70 -40.45 -46.88 1.95
C THR A 70 -40.36 -46.70 0.41
N LYS A 71 -41.22 -47.40 -0.36
CA LYS A 71 -41.44 -47.30 -1.84
C LYS A 71 -42.75 -46.50 -2.12
N ALA A 72 -43.20 -46.18 -3.34
CA ALA A 72 -42.84 -46.55 -4.72
C ALA A 72 -42.86 -45.28 -5.65
N ALA A 73 -43.24 -45.20 -6.94
CA ALA A 73 -43.87 -46.08 -7.94
C ALA A 73 -43.41 -45.73 -9.39
N THR A 74 -44.23 -45.93 -10.43
CA THR A 74 -43.88 -45.65 -11.85
C THR A 74 -45.11 -45.26 -12.69
N SER A 75 -44.95 -44.41 -13.70
CA SER A 75 -45.91 -44.21 -14.80
C SER A 75 -45.16 -43.84 -16.09
N SER A 76 -45.69 -44.25 -17.24
CA SER A 76 -45.06 -44.09 -18.57
C SER A 76 -45.88 -43.16 -19.45
N ALA A 77 -45.22 -42.29 -20.23
CA ALA A 77 -45.84 -41.45 -21.24
C ALA A 77 -44.94 -41.35 -22.48
N ALA A 78 -45.55 -41.26 -23.66
CA ALA A 78 -44.86 -41.13 -24.95
C ALA A 78 -44.15 -39.76 -25.09
N PRO A 79 -43.11 -39.63 -25.94
CA PRO A 79 -42.31 -38.41 -26.02
C PRO A 79 -43.09 -37.23 -26.60
N THR A 80 -43.40 -36.25 -25.73
CA THR A 80 -43.88 -34.92 -26.09
C THR A 80 -42.86 -34.19 -26.97
N PRO A 81 -43.26 -33.37 -27.96
CA PRO A 81 -42.35 -32.47 -28.66
C PRO A 81 -41.60 -31.56 -27.68
N CYS A 82 -40.34 -31.22 -27.96
CA CYS A 82 -39.59 -30.28 -27.13
C CYS A 82 -40.35 -28.95 -27.05
N CYS A 83 -40.71 -28.55 -25.83
CA CYS A 83 -41.63 -27.44 -25.60
C CYS A 83 -41.05 -26.10 -26.08
N GLY A 84 -41.90 -25.26 -26.69
CA GLY A 84 -41.57 -23.87 -26.99
C GLY A 84 -41.29 -23.07 -25.71
N CYS A 85 -40.44 -22.06 -25.80
CA CYS A 85 -39.95 -21.31 -24.64
C CYS A 85 -41.06 -20.58 -23.88
N ARG A 86 -41.31 -21.05 -22.66
CA ARG A 86 -42.02 -20.35 -21.59
C ARG A 86 -41.07 -20.26 -20.40
N LYS A 87 -40.77 -19.05 -19.92
CA LYS A 87 -39.97 -18.86 -18.70
C LYS A 87 -40.66 -19.59 -17.54
N LEU A 88 -39.94 -20.54 -16.92
CA LEU A 88 -40.42 -21.33 -15.80
C LEU A 88 -40.31 -20.49 -14.51
N THR A 89 -41.39 -20.44 -13.73
CA THR A 89 -41.39 -19.77 -12.44
C THR A 89 -40.49 -20.50 -11.43
N THR A 90 -40.02 -19.81 -10.39
CA THR A 90 -39.22 -20.39 -9.30
C THR A 90 -39.91 -21.60 -8.64
N GLY A 91 -41.26 -21.61 -8.60
CA GLY A 91 -42.07 -22.73 -8.13
C GLY A 91 -42.04 -23.94 -9.07
N GLU A 92 -42.15 -23.71 -10.38
CA GLU A 92 -42.02 -24.77 -11.41
C GLU A 92 -40.60 -25.34 -11.45
N LEU A 93 -39.57 -24.49 -11.37
CA LEU A 93 -38.16 -24.88 -11.24
C LEU A 93 -37.91 -25.77 -10.00
N LYS A 94 -38.52 -25.43 -8.85
CA LYS A 94 -38.45 -26.25 -7.63
C LYS A 94 -39.18 -27.60 -7.75
N ARG A 95 -40.25 -27.69 -8.54
CA ARG A 95 -40.93 -28.96 -8.86
C ARG A 95 -40.11 -29.81 -9.84
N ILE A 96 -39.56 -29.21 -10.90
CA ILE A 96 -38.75 -29.90 -11.92
C ILE A 96 -37.43 -30.40 -11.32
N ARG A 97 -36.77 -29.64 -10.44
CA ARG A 97 -35.54 -30.06 -9.73
C ARG A 97 -35.68 -31.41 -9.00
N ASN A 98 -36.88 -31.78 -8.58
CA ASN A 98 -37.16 -33.05 -7.89
C ASN A 98 -37.52 -34.21 -8.84
N ASN A 99 -37.71 -33.96 -10.15
CA ASN A 99 -38.06 -34.97 -11.15
C ASN A 99 -36.89 -35.22 -12.11
N ARG A 100 -35.98 -36.12 -11.71
CA ARG A 100 -34.79 -36.50 -12.51
C ARG A 100 -35.11 -36.98 -13.92
N ALA A 101 -36.25 -37.64 -14.13
CA ALA A 101 -36.64 -38.13 -15.46
C ALA A 101 -36.99 -36.97 -16.41
N ALA A 102 -37.72 -35.96 -15.92
CA ALA A 102 -37.98 -34.74 -16.69
C ALA A 102 -36.68 -33.97 -17.00
N ILE A 103 -35.76 -33.88 -16.03
CA ILE A 103 -34.47 -33.20 -16.24
C ILE A 103 -33.63 -33.92 -17.31
N LYS A 104 -33.58 -35.27 -17.31
CA LYS A 104 -32.89 -36.02 -18.37
C LYS A 104 -33.48 -35.74 -19.75
N SER A 105 -34.80 -35.77 -19.91
CA SER A 105 -35.44 -35.48 -21.20
C SER A 105 -35.17 -34.05 -21.70
N ILE A 106 -35.05 -33.08 -20.78
CA ILE A 106 -34.62 -31.71 -21.09
C ILE A 106 -33.15 -31.67 -21.52
N GLN A 107 -32.24 -32.32 -20.78
CA GLN A 107 -30.81 -32.44 -21.14
C GLN A 107 -30.62 -33.14 -22.50
N GLU A 108 -31.38 -34.20 -22.78
CA GLU A 108 -31.40 -34.93 -24.05
C GLU A 108 -31.86 -34.04 -25.21
N CYS A 109 -32.93 -33.26 -25.03
CA CYS A 109 -33.37 -32.31 -26.06
C CYS A 109 -32.30 -31.24 -26.34
N TYR A 110 -31.74 -30.62 -25.30
CA TYR A 110 -30.73 -29.58 -25.48
C TYR A 110 -29.40 -30.10 -26.03
N ALA A 111 -29.00 -31.33 -25.69
CA ALA A 111 -27.84 -31.97 -26.30
C ALA A 111 -28.08 -32.21 -27.81
N LYS A 112 -29.29 -32.64 -28.18
CA LYS A 112 -29.69 -32.82 -29.58
C LYS A 112 -29.77 -31.50 -30.39
N GLN A 113 -29.99 -30.37 -29.72
CA GLN A 113 -29.94 -29.02 -30.33
C GLN A 113 -28.55 -28.36 -30.24
N GLY A 114 -27.55 -29.01 -29.65
CA GLY A 114 -26.19 -28.46 -29.47
C GLY A 114 -26.04 -27.42 -28.36
N TRP A 115 -27.09 -27.13 -27.58
CA TRP A 115 -27.06 -26.16 -26.48
C TRP A 115 -26.56 -26.75 -25.15
N TYR A 116 -26.44 -28.07 -25.03
CA TYR A 116 -25.97 -28.75 -23.82
C TYR A 116 -24.84 -29.74 -24.11
N THR A 117 -23.68 -29.52 -23.50
CA THR A 117 -22.47 -30.35 -23.64
C THR A 117 -22.15 -31.16 -22.36
N GLY A 118 -23.02 -31.13 -21.35
CA GLY A 118 -22.85 -31.82 -20.08
C GLY A 118 -23.35 -33.28 -20.08
N PRO A 119 -23.09 -34.04 -18.99
CA PRO A 119 -23.61 -35.39 -18.84
C PRO A 119 -25.12 -35.39 -18.59
N ILE A 120 -25.85 -36.29 -19.27
CA ILE A 120 -27.30 -36.47 -19.12
C ILE A 120 -27.57 -37.27 -17.84
N ASP A 121 -27.44 -36.61 -16.69
CA ASP A 121 -27.47 -37.20 -15.35
C ASP A 121 -28.83 -37.07 -14.63
N GLY A 122 -29.69 -36.14 -15.08
CA GLY A 122 -30.95 -35.79 -14.43
C GLY A 122 -30.78 -34.78 -13.29
N ILE A 123 -29.71 -33.99 -13.28
CA ILE A 123 -29.40 -32.97 -12.27
C ILE A 123 -29.36 -31.58 -12.93
N VAL A 124 -30.04 -30.61 -12.31
CA VAL A 124 -30.02 -29.21 -12.78
C VAL A 124 -28.74 -28.51 -12.31
N GLY A 125 -27.62 -28.82 -12.98
CA GLY A 125 -26.34 -28.14 -12.82
C GLY A 125 -26.23 -26.84 -13.62
N SER A 126 -25.10 -26.14 -13.51
CA SER A 126 -24.83 -24.86 -14.19
C SER A 126 -24.94 -24.96 -15.71
N LEU A 127 -24.39 -26.00 -16.32
CA LEU A 127 -24.53 -26.26 -17.76
C LEU A 127 -26.00 -26.44 -18.18
N THR A 128 -26.83 -27.06 -17.33
CA THR A 128 -28.25 -27.30 -17.64
C THR A 128 -29.02 -25.99 -17.59
N MET A 129 -28.72 -25.11 -16.62
CA MET A 129 -29.27 -23.75 -16.57
C MET A 129 -28.85 -22.91 -17.78
N LYS A 130 -27.57 -22.95 -18.17
CA LYS A 130 -27.04 -22.23 -19.34
C LYS A 130 -27.70 -22.68 -20.65
N ALA A 131 -27.94 -23.98 -20.82
CA ALA A 131 -28.68 -24.51 -21.96
C ALA A 131 -30.15 -24.05 -21.98
N MET A 132 -30.82 -23.97 -20.82
CA MET A 132 -32.18 -23.41 -20.72
C MET A 132 -32.22 -21.94 -21.15
N GLU A 133 -31.26 -21.14 -20.67
CA GLU A 133 -31.12 -19.72 -21.00
C GLU A 133 -30.88 -19.51 -22.50
N GLN A 134 -29.86 -20.18 -23.06
CA GLN A 134 -29.55 -20.12 -24.50
C GLN A 134 -30.74 -20.57 -25.37
N SER A 135 -31.50 -21.58 -24.95
CA SER A 135 -32.67 -22.06 -25.69
C SER A 135 -33.78 -21.00 -25.89
N CYS A 136 -33.83 -19.98 -25.01
CA CYS A 136 -34.82 -18.91 -25.08
C CYS A 136 -34.27 -17.56 -25.56
N SER A 137 -32.98 -17.45 -25.89
CA SER A 137 -32.41 -16.28 -26.58
C SER A 137 -32.56 -16.34 -28.10
N GLY A 138 -32.81 -17.53 -28.67
CA GLY A 138 -32.93 -17.76 -30.11
C GLY A 138 -31.59 -17.78 -30.87
N PRO A 139 -31.58 -18.20 -32.14
CA PRO A 139 -30.38 -18.18 -32.96
C PRO A 139 -30.04 -16.75 -33.42
N SER A 140 -28.89 -16.24 -33.02
CA SER A 140 -28.30 -15.01 -33.57
C SER A 140 -28.03 -15.17 -35.06
N VAL A 141 -28.57 -14.28 -35.90
CA VAL A 141 -28.39 -14.32 -37.35
C VAL A 141 -26.95 -13.97 -37.73
N THR A 142 -26.26 -14.91 -38.37
CA THR A 142 -24.86 -14.74 -38.80
C THR A 142 -24.76 -14.09 -40.18
N SER A 143 -24.70 -12.75 -40.25
CA SER A 143 -23.96 -12.03 -41.30
C SER A 143 -23.92 -10.50 -41.08
N ALA A 144 -22.93 -10.03 -40.34
CA ALA A 144 -22.31 -8.72 -40.57
C ALA A 144 -20.80 -8.96 -40.74
N PRO A 145 -20.04 -8.10 -41.44
CA PRO A 145 -18.60 -8.07 -41.30
C PRO A 145 -18.24 -7.84 -39.82
N PRO A 146 -17.06 -8.27 -39.33
CA PRO A 146 -16.57 -7.79 -38.05
C PRO A 146 -16.46 -6.27 -38.12
N GLU A 147 -17.00 -5.55 -37.12
CA GLU A 147 -16.77 -4.12 -36.99
C GLU A 147 -15.27 -3.90 -36.75
N ASP A 148 -14.59 -3.25 -37.71
CA ASP A 148 -13.23 -2.76 -37.50
C ASP A 148 -13.27 -1.79 -36.30
N GLY A 149 -12.34 -1.97 -35.35
CA GLY A 149 -12.39 -1.26 -34.08
C GLY A 149 -12.29 0.25 -34.24
N LEU A 150 -13.34 0.97 -33.82
CA LEU A 150 -13.40 2.44 -33.77
C LEU A 150 -12.09 3.04 -33.23
N GLY A 151 -11.37 3.80 -34.07
CA GLY A 151 -10.09 4.43 -33.70
C GLY A 151 -8.84 3.68 -34.15
N VAL A 152 -8.89 2.94 -35.26
CA VAL A 152 -7.70 2.41 -35.98
C VAL A 152 -7.66 3.02 -37.37
N VAL A 153 -6.48 3.41 -37.86
CA VAL A 153 -6.26 3.81 -39.26
C VAL A 153 -5.12 3.00 -39.84
N TYR A 154 -5.27 2.55 -41.08
CA TYR A 154 -4.24 1.78 -41.76
C TYR A 154 -3.42 2.72 -42.65
N ARG A 155 -2.11 2.83 -42.40
CA ARG A 155 -1.18 3.71 -43.12
C ARG A 155 0.23 3.15 -43.11
N LEU A 156 0.84 3.00 -44.28
CA LEU A 156 2.26 2.65 -44.41
C LEU A 156 3.11 3.92 -44.46
N THR A 157 4.06 4.09 -43.53
CA THR A 157 5.01 5.21 -43.57
C THR A 157 6.19 4.92 -44.50
N ARG A 158 7.07 5.90 -44.65
CA ARG A 158 8.37 5.72 -45.32
C ARG A 158 9.22 4.64 -44.67
N ASP A 159 9.32 4.64 -43.34
CA ASP A 159 10.23 3.77 -42.61
C ASP A 159 9.73 2.31 -42.67
N ASP A 160 8.41 2.11 -42.66
CA ASP A 160 7.76 0.82 -42.85
C ASP A 160 8.05 0.24 -44.25
N LEU A 161 8.01 1.08 -45.29
CA LEU A 161 8.33 0.70 -46.66
C LEU A 161 9.82 0.40 -46.85
N GLU A 162 10.73 1.23 -46.34
CA GLU A 162 12.18 0.97 -46.41
C GLU A 162 12.55 -0.31 -45.63
N TRP A 163 11.90 -0.57 -44.49
CA TRP A 163 12.02 -1.83 -43.75
C TRP A 163 11.48 -3.03 -44.53
N MET A 164 10.27 -2.94 -45.13
CA MET A 164 9.69 -4.01 -45.94
C MET A 164 10.53 -4.34 -47.18
N LYS A 165 11.05 -3.33 -47.89
CA LYS A 165 11.97 -3.52 -49.03
C LYS A 165 13.22 -4.29 -48.63
N SER A 166 13.75 -4.06 -47.41
CA SER A 166 14.86 -4.86 -46.87
C SER A 166 14.55 -6.35 -46.64
N LYS A 167 13.27 -6.75 -46.71
CA LYS A 167 12.80 -8.15 -46.63
C LYS A 167 12.47 -8.73 -48.00
N ASN A 168 11.87 -7.96 -48.90
CA ASN A 168 11.53 -8.45 -50.24
C ASN A 168 11.27 -7.37 -51.29
N ASP A 169 11.90 -7.50 -52.45
CA ASP A 169 11.75 -6.67 -53.66
C ASP A 169 10.29 -6.60 -54.16
N VAL A 170 9.45 -7.61 -53.87
CA VAL A 170 8.02 -7.58 -54.24
C VAL A 170 7.26 -6.45 -53.52
N LEU A 171 7.77 -5.99 -52.37
CA LEU A 171 7.16 -4.96 -51.53
C LEU A 171 7.48 -3.53 -52.01
N ASP A 172 8.41 -3.34 -52.97
CA ASP A 172 8.58 -2.06 -53.68
C ASP A 172 7.27 -1.56 -54.32
N LYS A 173 6.39 -2.49 -54.70
CA LYS A 173 5.08 -2.17 -55.31
C LYS A 173 4.09 -1.50 -54.35
N LEU A 174 4.42 -1.40 -53.05
CA LEU A 174 3.58 -0.73 -52.05
C LEU A 174 3.86 0.77 -51.93
N ASP A 175 4.88 1.30 -52.63
CA ASP A 175 5.18 2.75 -52.66
C ASP A 175 3.97 3.66 -52.98
N PRO A 176 3.02 3.30 -53.87
CA PRO A 176 1.81 4.11 -54.11
C PRO A 176 0.87 4.25 -52.90
N LEU A 177 1.07 3.45 -51.84
CA LEU A 177 0.30 3.50 -50.59
C LEU A 177 1.02 4.27 -49.47
N GLN A 178 2.20 4.85 -49.77
CA GLN A 178 2.97 5.63 -48.82
C GLN A 178 2.17 6.82 -48.27
N ASN A 179 2.01 6.86 -46.96
CA ASN A 179 1.23 7.85 -46.21
C ASN A 179 -0.26 7.96 -46.62
N VAL A 180 -0.81 6.97 -47.35
CA VAL A 180 -2.25 6.89 -47.64
C VAL A 180 -2.96 6.29 -46.43
N GLU A 181 -4.00 6.97 -45.95
CA GLU A 181 -4.79 6.56 -44.79
C GLU A 181 -6.09 5.86 -45.21
N PHE A 182 -6.41 4.76 -44.54
CA PHE A 182 -7.64 3.99 -44.74
C PHE A 182 -8.35 3.79 -43.39
N GLU A 183 -9.63 4.16 -43.34
CA GLU A 183 -10.46 4.08 -42.12
C GLU A 183 -10.95 2.65 -41.81
N SER A 184 -10.91 1.74 -42.80
CA SER A 184 -11.20 0.31 -42.63
C SER A 184 -10.04 -0.55 -43.10
N ARG A 185 -9.87 -1.68 -42.41
CA ARG A 185 -8.96 -2.76 -42.77
C ARG A 185 -9.30 -3.34 -44.14
N TYR A 186 -10.59 -3.39 -44.48
CA TYR A 186 -11.07 -3.90 -45.76
C TYR A 186 -10.51 -3.09 -46.94
N ASP A 187 -10.61 -1.76 -46.86
CA ASP A 187 -10.16 -0.88 -47.94
C ASP A 187 -8.63 -0.87 -48.07
N PHE A 188 -7.90 -0.86 -46.95
CA PHE A 188 -6.45 -1.04 -46.95
C PHE A 188 -6.04 -2.37 -47.60
N VAL A 189 -6.66 -3.48 -47.20
CA VAL A 189 -6.35 -4.81 -47.75
C VAL A 189 -6.67 -4.89 -49.25
N ASN A 190 -7.74 -4.23 -49.71
CA ASN A 190 -8.05 -4.15 -51.14
C ASN A 190 -7.03 -3.31 -51.91
N ALA A 191 -6.58 -2.17 -51.34
CA ALA A 191 -5.53 -1.35 -51.93
C ALA A 191 -4.21 -2.12 -52.04
N VAL A 192 -3.75 -2.78 -50.96
CA VAL A 192 -2.56 -3.64 -50.98
C VAL A 192 -2.71 -4.79 -51.99
N LYS A 193 -3.87 -5.47 -52.04
CA LYS A 193 -4.13 -6.52 -53.03
C LYS A 193 -4.07 -6.00 -54.48
N SER A 194 -4.45 -4.74 -54.73
CA SER A 194 -4.28 -4.13 -56.06
C SER A 194 -2.82 -3.92 -56.46
N CYS A 195 -1.92 -3.70 -55.49
CA CYS A 195 -0.50 -3.49 -55.71
C CYS A 195 0.30 -4.79 -55.90
N ILE A 196 0.05 -5.81 -55.07
CA ILE A 196 0.87 -7.05 -55.03
C ILE A 196 0.12 -8.35 -55.38
N GLY A 197 -1.19 -8.28 -55.62
CA GLY A 197 -2.00 -9.43 -56.07
C GLY A 197 -1.93 -10.64 -55.14
N GLU A 198 -1.76 -11.83 -55.71
CA GLU A 198 -1.63 -13.11 -54.99
C GLU A 198 -0.44 -13.15 -54.00
N SER A 199 0.53 -12.24 -54.11
CA SER A 199 1.62 -12.14 -53.12
C SER A 199 1.15 -11.59 -51.77
N TYR A 200 -0.05 -10.98 -51.70
CA TYR A 200 -0.60 -10.46 -50.45
C TYR A 200 -0.71 -11.56 -49.38
N ASP A 201 -1.31 -12.72 -49.67
CA ASP A 201 -1.58 -13.71 -48.62
C ASP A 201 -0.29 -14.33 -48.04
N ARG A 202 0.87 -14.15 -48.70
CA ARG A 202 2.22 -14.49 -48.18
C ARG A 202 2.79 -13.43 -47.22
N TYR A 203 2.48 -12.16 -47.45
CA TYR A 203 3.01 -11.03 -46.68
C TYR A 203 1.94 -10.34 -45.82
N ARG A 204 0.74 -10.90 -45.76
CA ARG A 204 -0.47 -10.36 -45.13
C ARG A 204 -0.22 -9.85 -43.72
N ASP A 205 0.36 -10.69 -42.88
CA ASP A 205 0.54 -10.36 -41.46
C ASP A 205 1.65 -9.31 -41.28
N LEU A 206 2.73 -9.38 -42.09
CA LEU A 206 3.82 -8.39 -42.13
C LEU A 206 3.33 -6.99 -42.55
N ILE A 207 2.48 -6.92 -43.58
CA ILE A 207 1.96 -5.66 -44.12
C ILE A 207 0.90 -5.06 -43.18
N LEU A 208 0.09 -5.90 -42.52
CA LEU A 208 -0.86 -5.45 -41.51
C LEU A 208 -0.15 -4.98 -40.22
N GLU A 209 0.87 -5.70 -39.75
CA GLU A 209 1.71 -5.30 -38.60
C GLU A 209 2.39 -3.94 -38.85
N ALA A 210 2.84 -3.68 -40.08
CA ALA A 210 3.44 -2.41 -40.47
C ALA A 210 2.42 -1.26 -40.68
N ALA A 211 1.17 -1.58 -41.04
CA ALA A 211 0.17 -0.57 -41.40
C ALA A 211 -0.84 -0.23 -40.31
N GLU A 212 -1.11 -1.12 -39.35
CA GLU A 212 -2.15 -0.93 -38.34
C GLU A 212 -1.70 0.11 -37.29
N GLN A 213 -2.01 1.38 -37.55
CA GLN A 213 -1.72 2.48 -36.64
C GLN A 213 -2.96 2.76 -35.78
N PRO A 214 -2.81 3.04 -34.47
CA PRO A 214 -3.90 3.68 -33.73
C PRO A 214 -4.24 4.99 -34.46
N ALA A 215 -5.53 5.29 -34.64
CA ALA A 215 -5.94 6.57 -35.21
C ALA A 215 -5.22 7.69 -34.44
N GLN A 216 -4.50 8.56 -35.15
CA GLN A 216 -3.80 9.65 -34.47
C GLN A 216 -4.83 10.43 -33.65
N PRO A 217 -4.67 10.50 -32.32
CA PRO A 217 -5.61 11.27 -31.53
C PRO A 217 -5.59 12.72 -32.03
N SER A 218 -6.76 13.33 -32.14
CA SER A 218 -6.86 14.79 -32.20
C SER A 218 -5.98 15.38 -31.10
N GLY A 219 -5.11 16.33 -31.45
CA GLY A 219 -3.81 16.61 -30.81
C GLY A 219 -3.76 17.04 -29.34
N ASP A 220 -4.84 16.86 -28.59
CA ASP A 220 -4.96 17.04 -27.15
C ASP A 220 -4.60 15.76 -26.33
N ALA A 221 -4.19 14.65 -26.96
CA ALA A 221 -3.81 13.40 -26.28
C ALA A 221 -2.42 13.45 -25.60
N ASP A 222 -2.20 14.49 -24.81
CA ASP A 222 -1.52 14.35 -23.53
C ASP A 222 -2.45 13.45 -22.69
N GLY A 223 -2.07 12.18 -22.48
CA GLY A 223 -3.01 11.12 -22.05
C GLY A 223 -3.84 11.46 -20.81
N ASP A 224 -5.08 10.96 -20.75
CA ASP A 224 -6.15 11.22 -19.74
C ASP A 224 -5.82 10.79 -18.27
N LEU A 225 -4.54 10.69 -17.93
CA LEU A 225 -3.95 10.33 -16.64
C LEU A 225 -4.31 11.30 -15.48
N ASN A 226 -5.00 12.41 -15.79
CA ASN A 226 -5.45 13.45 -14.86
C ASN A 226 -6.99 13.47 -14.67
N VAL A 227 -7.69 12.40 -15.03
CA VAL A 227 -9.14 12.27 -14.82
C VAL A 227 -9.44 11.87 -13.37
N SER A 228 -10.04 12.77 -12.60
CA SER A 228 -10.87 12.40 -11.44
C SER A 228 -12.35 12.40 -11.85
N PHE A 229 -13.23 12.01 -10.93
CA PHE A 229 -14.68 12.07 -11.10
C PHE A 229 -15.30 12.85 -9.93
N MET A 230 -16.07 13.89 -10.23
CA MET A 230 -16.73 14.72 -9.22
C MET A 230 -18.11 15.16 -9.74
N LEU A 231 -19.16 14.82 -9.01
CA LEU A 231 -20.48 15.37 -9.27
C LEU A 231 -20.50 16.82 -8.74
N ARG A 232 -20.74 17.78 -9.64
CA ARG A 232 -20.80 19.23 -9.38
C ARG A 232 -22.26 19.69 -9.32
N ASP A 233 -22.57 20.79 -8.64
CA ASP A 233 -23.95 21.32 -8.57
C ASP A 233 -24.59 21.56 -9.95
N THR A 234 -23.77 21.91 -10.95
CA THR A 234 -24.19 22.10 -12.35
C THR A 234 -24.75 20.84 -13.01
N PHE A 235 -24.40 19.64 -12.52
CA PHE A 235 -24.91 18.35 -12.99
C PHE A 235 -26.45 18.28 -12.91
N PHE A 236 -27.06 18.95 -11.93
CA PHE A 236 -28.51 19.03 -11.78
C PHE A 236 -29.14 20.19 -12.56
N ALA A 237 -28.42 21.28 -12.79
CA ALA A 237 -28.92 22.43 -13.55
C ALA A 237 -29.23 22.08 -15.02
N GLU A 238 -28.39 21.24 -15.64
CA GLU A 238 -28.53 20.80 -17.04
C GLU A 238 -29.47 19.59 -17.20
N GLN A 239 -30.04 19.09 -16.11
CA GLN A 239 -30.54 17.71 -16.05
C GLN A 239 -31.86 17.48 -16.80
N ARG A 240 -32.55 18.54 -17.24
CA ARG A 240 -33.74 18.49 -18.13
C ARG A 240 -33.49 17.73 -19.45
N SER A 241 -32.24 17.43 -19.77
CA SER A 241 -31.78 16.64 -20.93
C SER A 241 -31.65 15.12 -20.71
N SER A 242 -31.72 14.63 -19.47
CA SER A 242 -30.99 13.39 -19.09
C SER A 242 -31.84 12.11 -19.02
N ASN A 243 -33.16 12.22 -18.90
CA ASN A 243 -34.08 11.11 -18.61
C ASN A 243 -33.68 10.23 -17.40
N LEU A 244 -33.05 10.81 -16.37
CA LEU A 244 -32.78 10.14 -15.10
C LEU A 244 -34.05 10.16 -14.21
N PRO A 245 -34.44 9.03 -13.58
CA PRO A 245 -35.58 9.00 -12.64
C PRO A 245 -35.38 9.94 -11.46
N LYS A 246 -36.44 10.62 -11.01
CA LYS A 246 -36.37 11.58 -9.89
C LYS A 246 -35.73 11.00 -8.59
N PRO A 247 -36.00 9.75 -8.17
CA PRO A 247 -35.32 9.17 -7.00
C PRO A 247 -33.80 9.01 -7.20
N VAL A 248 -33.35 8.70 -8.42
CA VAL A 248 -31.92 8.65 -8.79
C VAL A 248 -31.29 10.04 -8.69
N VAL A 249 -31.99 11.09 -9.11
CA VAL A 249 -31.54 12.49 -8.94
C VAL A 249 -31.33 12.85 -7.47
N GLU A 250 -32.33 12.56 -6.64
CA GLU A 250 -32.33 12.95 -5.22
C GLU A 250 -31.23 12.22 -4.43
N ARG A 251 -30.90 10.98 -4.80
CA ARG A 251 -29.76 10.23 -4.25
C ARG A 251 -28.40 10.67 -4.78
N LEU A 252 -28.29 11.01 -6.06
CA LEU A 252 -27.04 11.55 -6.63
C LEU A 252 -26.61 12.86 -5.93
N ALA A 253 -27.54 13.60 -5.32
CA ALA A 253 -27.22 14.82 -4.59
C ALA A 253 -26.42 14.57 -3.30
N GLU A 254 -26.49 13.38 -2.71
CA GLU A 254 -25.62 12.98 -1.58
C GLU A 254 -24.15 12.86 -1.99
N LEU A 255 -23.87 12.68 -3.29
CA LEU A 255 -22.53 12.49 -3.85
C LEU A 255 -21.95 13.78 -4.47
N VAL A 256 -22.72 14.87 -4.55
CA VAL A 256 -22.20 16.15 -5.04
C VAL A 256 -21.18 16.74 -4.07
N GLY A 257 -20.12 17.34 -4.62
CA GLY A 257 -18.98 17.84 -3.85
C GLY A 257 -17.94 16.77 -3.51
N SER A 258 -18.28 15.48 -3.60
CA SER A 258 -17.34 14.37 -3.40
C SER A 258 -16.54 14.09 -4.67
N GLU A 259 -15.24 13.81 -4.50
CA GLU A 259 -14.30 13.59 -5.60
C GLU A 259 -13.58 12.24 -5.49
N TYR A 260 -13.73 11.45 -6.55
CA TYR A 260 -13.27 10.07 -6.69
C TYR A 260 -12.09 10.03 -7.68
N PRO A 261 -10.99 9.34 -7.39
CA PRO A 261 -9.75 9.43 -8.18
C PRO A 261 -9.73 8.47 -9.37
N ALA A 262 -10.65 7.51 -9.40
CA ALA A 262 -10.64 6.35 -10.26
C ALA A 262 -12.06 5.84 -10.46
N ARG A 263 -12.25 5.02 -11.50
CA ARG A 263 -13.56 4.57 -11.96
C ARG A 263 -14.30 3.79 -10.87
N ALA A 264 -13.64 2.77 -10.33
CA ALA A 264 -14.21 1.86 -9.33
C ALA A 264 -14.74 2.57 -8.07
N LEU A 265 -14.08 3.65 -7.63
CA LEU A 265 -14.48 4.39 -6.43
C LEU A 265 -15.73 5.27 -6.65
N LEU A 266 -15.94 5.80 -7.85
CA LEU A 266 -17.21 6.44 -8.23
C LEU A 266 -18.31 5.39 -8.31
N GLU A 267 -18.06 4.27 -9.00
CA GLU A 267 -19.05 3.23 -9.26
C GLU A 267 -19.52 2.54 -7.96
N ASN A 268 -18.62 2.31 -7.00
CA ASN A 268 -18.96 1.84 -5.66
C ASN A 268 -19.85 2.85 -4.89
N ALA A 269 -19.52 4.15 -4.94
CA ALA A 269 -20.32 5.19 -4.30
C ALA A 269 -21.72 5.32 -4.92
N LEU A 270 -21.83 5.19 -6.25
CA LEU A 270 -23.11 5.14 -6.97
C LEU A 270 -23.93 3.90 -6.57
N ARG A 271 -23.30 2.71 -6.55
CA ARG A 271 -23.93 1.44 -6.15
C ARG A 271 -24.54 1.52 -4.75
N VAL A 272 -23.96 2.30 -3.84
CA VAL A 272 -24.36 2.31 -2.42
C VAL A 272 -25.17 3.52 -1.98
N ARG A 273 -24.95 4.71 -2.52
CA ARG A 273 -25.84 5.86 -2.23
C ARG A 273 -27.02 5.96 -3.20
N VAL A 274 -26.92 5.39 -4.40
CA VAL A 274 -27.96 5.49 -5.44
C VAL A 274 -28.66 4.14 -5.68
N GLU A 275 -27.97 3.10 -6.16
CA GLU A 275 -28.64 1.85 -6.54
C GLU A 275 -29.23 1.12 -5.32
N THR A 276 -28.41 0.77 -4.33
CA THR A 276 -28.83 -0.07 -3.18
C THR A 276 -30.04 0.50 -2.41
N PRO A 277 -30.12 1.82 -2.10
CA PRO A 277 -31.28 2.37 -1.40
C PRO A 277 -32.55 2.38 -2.24
N LEU A 278 -32.45 2.56 -3.57
CA LEU A 278 -33.61 2.60 -4.47
C LEU A 278 -34.14 1.20 -4.81
N VAL A 279 -33.25 0.21 -4.91
CA VAL A 279 -33.62 -1.21 -4.98
C VAL A 279 -34.24 -1.69 -3.66
N ALA A 280 -33.85 -1.12 -2.53
CA ALA A 280 -34.43 -1.42 -1.21
C ALA A 280 -35.82 -0.77 -1.00
N SER A 281 -36.07 0.42 -1.55
CA SER A 281 -37.40 1.08 -1.50
C SER A 281 -38.36 0.56 -2.58
N GLY A 282 -37.85 -0.03 -3.66
CA GLY A 282 -38.65 -0.44 -4.83
C GLY A 282 -38.84 0.68 -5.87
N ASP A 283 -38.06 1.76 -5.77
CA ASP A 283 -38.02 2.85 -6.75
C ASP A 283 -37.17 2.51 -8.00
N LEU A 284 -36.51 1.34 -8.00
CA LEU A 284 -35.65 0.82 -9.07
C LEU A 284 -35.61 -0.72 -8.99
N GLU A 285 -35.78 -1.45 -10.08
CA GLU A 285 -35.55 -2.91 -10.07
C GLU A 285 -34.04 -3.23 -9.98
N LYS A 286 -33.69 -4.40 -9.44
CA LYS A 286 -32.28 -4.80 -9.31
C LYS A 286 -31.64 -5.00 -10.69
N GLY A 287 -30.70 -4.12 -11.05
CA GLY A 287 -30.08 -4.07 -12.38
C GLY A 287 -30.71 -3.06 -13.35
N GLU A 288 -31.75 -2.32 -12.97
CA GLU A 288 -32.24 -1.15 -13.73
C GLU A 288 -31.32 0.08 -13.60
N PHE A 289 -30.31 0.05 -12.73
CA PHE A 289 -29.18 0.98 -12.82
C PHE A 289 -28.31 0.62 -14.03
N THR A 290 -28.88 0.80 -15.22
CA THR A 290 -28.31 0.31 -16.48
C THR A 290 -26.90 0.84 -16.72
N THR A 291 -26.12 0.06 -17.47
CA THR A 291 -24.82 0.50 -18.01
C THR A 291 -24.95 1.85 -18.72
N GLU A 292 -26.06 2.12 -19.41
CA GLU A 292 -26.32 3.41 -20.05
C GLU A 292 -26.41 4.58 -19.05
N TYR A 293 -27.10 4.42 -17.92
CA TYR A 293 -27.14 5.44 -16.88
C TYR A 293 -25.78 5.62 -16.21
N LEU A 294 -25.11 4.53 -15.87
CA LEU A 294 -23.81 4.54 -15.20
C LEU A 294 -22.71 5.17 -16.06
N GLU A 295 -22.64 4.83 -17.36
CA GLU A 295 -21.71 5.46 -18.32
C GLU A 295 -22.03 6.95 -18.53
N LYS A 296 -23.31 7.34 -18.63
CA LYS A 296 -23.74 8.76 -18.71
C LYS A 296 -23.38 9.56 -17.46
N ILE A 297 -23.52 8.96 -16.27
CA ILE A 297 -23.13 9.57 -15.00
C ILE A 297 -21.59 9.68 -14.95
N ARG A 298 -20.85 8.64 -15.36
CA ARG A 298 -19.38 8.67 -15.41
C ARG A 298 -18.86 9.78 -16.30
N GLU A 299 -19.26 9.86 -17.57
CA GLU A 299 -18.74 10.88 -18.49
C GLU A 299 -19.14 12.32 -18.10
N ARG A 300 -20.22 12.51 -17.32
CA ARG A 300 -20.60 13.82 -16.76
C ARG A 300 -19.92 14.15 -15.42
N ALA A 301 -19.59 13.14 -14.62
CA ALA A 301 -18.76 13.29 -13.42
C ALA A 301 -17.28 13.49 -13.80
N ARG A 302 -16.88 13.02 -14.99
CA ARG A 302 -15.51 13.05 -15.51
C ARG A 302 -14.94 14.46 -15.48
N LYS A 303 -13.83 14.61 -14.76
CA LYS A 303 -13.24 15.88 -14.35
C LYS A 303 -11.77 15.88 -14.79
N THR A 304 -11.54 16.15 -16.07
CA THR A 304 -10.19 16.33 -16.62
C THR A 304 -9.62 17.66 -16.11
N GLU A 305 -9.04 17.64 -14.90
CA GLU A 305 -8.45 18.83 -14.31
C GLU A 305 -7.14 19.19 -15.00
N ARG A 306 -7.09 20.38 -15.61
CA ARG A 306 -5.83 20.99 -16.04
C ARG A 306 -5.06 21.42 -14.80
N PHE A 307 -4.16 20.55 -14.34
CA PHE A 307 -3.30 20.82 -13.19
C PHE A 307 -2.56 22.15 -13.37
N ASP A 308 -2.74 23.05 -12.41
CA ASP A 308 -2.03 24.33 -12.40
C ASP A 308 -0.61 24.10 -11.90
N GLU A 309 0.34 24.00 -12.83
CA GLU A 309 1.75 23.79 -12.54
C GLU A 309 2.38 24.88 -11.66
N SER A 310 1.74 26.03 -11.44
CA SER A 310 2.22 27.05 -10.48
C SER A 310 1.89 26.72 -9.02
N LYS A 311 0.89 25.85 -8.77
CA LYS A 311 0.43 25.49 -7.43
C LYS A 311 1.28 24.36 -6.83
N LEU A 312 1.42 24.37 -5.51
CA LEU A 312 2.17 23.39 -4.72
C LEU A 312 1.28 22.72 -3.67
N ILE A 313 1.45 21.42 -3.39
CA ILE A 313 0.91 20.77 -2.20
C ILE A 313 1.49 21.41 -0.93
N ALA A 314 0.61 22.00 -0.11
CA ALA A 314 0.97 22.78 1.07
C ALA A 314 0.42 22.17 2.36
N LEU A 315 1.01 21.06 2.81
CA LEU A 315 0.59 20.39 4.06
C LEU A 315 1.14 21.09 5.33
N LYS A 316 0.31 21.14 6.37
CA LYS A 316 0.65 21.49 7.77
C LYS A 316 0.17 20.38 8.73
N GLY A 317 0.82 20.21 9.87
CA GLY A 317 0.31 19.35 10.95
C GLY A 317 -0.73 20.08 11.80
N TRP A 318 -1.85 19.42 12.09
CA TRP A 318 -3.01 19.94 12.80
C TRP A 318 -2.77 20.09 14.33
N SER A 319 -1.74 20.84 14.72
CA SER A 319 -1.21 20.91 16.10
C SER A 319 -0.89 19.54 16.76
N CYS A 320 -0.80 18.51 15.92
CA CYS A 320 -0.57 17.13 16.27
C CYS A 320 0.89 16.84 16.65
N GLY A 321 1.12 15.67 17.24
CA GLY A 321 2.46 15.13 17.43
C GLY A 321 3.02 14.51 16.16
N CYS A 322 4.18 13.86 16.31
CA CYS A 322 4.57 12.84 15.34
C CYS A 322 3.57 11.66 15.39
N VAL A 323 3.63 10.79 14.38
CA VAL A 323 3.04 9.44 14.39
C VAL A 323 3.22 8.83 15.77
N ARG A 324 2.11 8.41 16.41
CA ARG A 324 2.20 7.85 17.76
C ARG A 324 3.02 6.55 17.73
N ASP A 325 3.85 6.36 18.75
CA ASP A 325 4.74 5.19 18.86
C ASP A 325 4.02 3.89 19.26
N ASP A 326 2.71 3.96 19.51
CA ASP A 326 1.78 2.91 19.92
C ASP A 326 0.68 2.67 18.87
N LEU A 327 0.88 3.03 17.61
CA LEU A 327 -0.03 2.62 16.52
C LEU A 327 0.33 1.23 16.01
N ARG A 328 -0.64 0.33 16.00
CA ARG A 328 -0.52 -1.04 15.47
C ARG A 328 -0.83 -1.09 13.98
N GLY A 329 0.09 -1.64 13.18
CA GLY A 329 -0.10 -1.75 11.74
C GLY A 329 0.00 -0.40 11.02
N GLU A 330 -0.55 -0.33 9.81
CA GLU A 330 -0.39 0.80 8.90
C GLU A 330 -1.66 1.64 8.78
N VAL A 331 -1.52 2.97 8.82
CA VAL A 331 -2.61 3.92 8.57
C VAL A 331 -2.21 4.80 7.39
N TYR A 332 -2.79 4.50 6.22
CA TYR A 332 -2.36 5.05 4.93
C TYR A 332 -3.32 6.13 4.41
N GLY A 333 -2.88 7.39 4.35
CA GLY A 333 -3.68 8.50 3.81
C GLY A 333 -3.32 8.85 2.36
N PHE A 334 -4.27 8.83 1.42
CA PHE A 334 -4.01 9.32 0.06
C PHE A 334 -4.16 10.85 -0.03
N VAL A 335 -3.15 11.51 -0.62
CA VAL A 335 -3.08 12.97 -0.82
C VAL A 335 -3.07 13.26 -2.32
N PRO A 336 -4.20 13.69 -2.92
CA PRO A 336 -4.28 13.96 -4.36
C PRO A 336 -3.51 15.22 -4.77
N PHE A 337 -2.82 15.17 -5.93
CA PHE A 337 -2.06 16.30 -6.48
C PHE A 337 -2.93 17.53 -6.73
N TRP A 338 -4.19 17.34 -7.12
CA TRP A 338 -5.13 18.42 -7.40
C TRP A 338 -5.63 19.15 -6.14
N SER A 339 -5.20 18.73 -4.93
CA SER A 339 -5.33 19.54 -3.72
C SER A 339 -4.28 20.65 -3.59
N ALA A 340 -3.36 20.77 -4.56
CA ALA A 340 -2.32 21.79 -4.58
C ALA A 340 -2.87 23.23 -4.58
N GLY A 341 -2.11 24.14 -3.97
CA GLY A 341 -2.46 25.57 -3.82
C GLY A 341 -3.42 25.86 -2.66
N VAL A 342 -4.16 24.87 -2.16
CA VAL A 342 -4.86 24.96 -0.87
C VAL A 342 -3.93 24.46 0.24
N LYS A 343 -3.76 25.26 1.29
CA LYS A 343 -2.99 24.87 2.46
C LYS A 343 -3.88 24.07 3.42
N ARG A 344 -3.79 22.75 3.37
CA ARG A 344 -4.56 21.84 4.23
C ARG A 344 -3.76 21.36 5.45
N GLU A 345 -4.47 20.99 6.51
CA GLU A 345 -3.85 20.38 7.69
C GLU A 345 -4.25 18.90 7.80
N LEU A 346 -3.30 18.08 8.25
CA LEU A 346 -3.47 16.66 8.52
C LEU A 346 -3.11 16.37 9.98
N ASP A 347 -3.79 15.40 10.60
CA ASP A 347 -3.31 14.80 11.83
C ASP A 347 -2.28 13.71 11.52
N PHE A 348 -1.02 14.13 11.39
CA PHE A 348 0.10 13.20 11.22
C PHE A 348 0.37 12.34 12.46
N SER A 349 -0.31 12.53 13.60
CA SER A 349 -0.14 11.63 14.74
C SER A 349 -0.81 10.28 14.52
N VAL A 350 -1.83 10.19 13.65
CA VAL A 350 -2.48 8.91 13.29
C VAL A 350 -2.05 8.34 11.94
N LEU A 351 -1.39 9.10 11.07
CA LEU A 351 -1.01 8.65 9.71
C LEU A 351 0.44 8.14 9.66
N THR A 352 0.62 6.81 9.60
CA THR A 352 1.97 6.21 9.46
C THR A 352 2.58 6.54 8.09
N ARG A 353 1.77 6.51 7.02
CA ARG A 353 2.22 6.67 5.62
C ARG A 353 1.21 7.50 4.82
N ILE A 354 1.69 8.29 3.85
CA ILE A 354 0.82 8.99 2.88
C ILE A 354 1.23 8.71 1.43
N GLY A 355 0.26 8.49 0.55
CA GLY A 355 0.48 8.34 -0.88
C GLY A 355 0.20 9.64 -1.63
N TYR A 356 1.20 10.22 -2.29
CA TYR A 356 0.99 11.30 -3.25
C TYR A 356 0.36 10.73 -4.53
N PHE A 357 -0.92 11.03 -4.74
CA PHE A 357 -1.73 10.47 -5.81
C PHE A 357 -1.96 11.47 -6.95
N ALA A 358 -1.70 11.14 -8.20
CA ALA A 358 -0.80 10.11 -8.70
C ALA A 358 0.04 10.70 -9.82
N LEU A 359 1.08 9.97 -10.23
CA LEU A 359 1.76 10.24 -11.49
C LEU A 359 1.45 9.12 -12.47
N GLY A 360 0.97 9.48 -13.66
CA GLY A 360 0.87 8.56 -14.79
C GLY A 360 2.21 8.32 -15.47
N PHE A 361 2.20 7.51 -16.54
CA PHE A 361 3.37 7.28 -17.39
C PHE A 361 2.98 7.31 -18.87
N ASP A 362 3.95 7.67 -19.73
CA ASP A 362 3.76 7.76 -21.19
C ASP A 362 3.88 6.39 -21.89
N ASP A 363 3.60 6.35 -23.20
CA ASP A 363 3.78 5.19 -24.10
C ASP A 363 5.24 4.68 -24.21
N ARG A 364 6.17 5.27 -23.46
CA ARG A 364 7.58 4.92 -23.38
C ARG A 364 8.00 4.55 -21.94
N GLY A 365 7.07 4.48 -21.00
CA GLY A 365 7.30 4.16 -19.58
C GLY A 365 7.88 5.31 -18.75
N ASN A 366 8.04 6.52 -19.29
CA ASN A 366 8.48 7.66 -18.48
C ASN A 366 7.35 8.09 -17.55
N ILE A 367 7.63 8.22 -16.25
CA ILE A 367 6.73 8.88 -15.31
C ILE A 367 6.50 10.32 -15.81
N ALA A 368 5.25 10.60 -16.20
CA ALA A 368 4.84 11.88 -16.73
C ALA A 368 4.98 12.98 -15.66
N LYS A 369 5.30 14.19 -16.12
CA LYS A 369 5.23 15.48 -15.40
C LYS A 369 5.36 15.36 -13.87
N ARG A 370 6.61 15.32 -13.36
CA ARG A 370 6.95 15.09 -11.95
C ARG A 370 6.68 16.30 -11.03
N PHE A 371 5.51 16.94 -11.18
CA PHE A 371 5.16 18.28 -10.73
C PHE A 371 5.76 18.70 -9.38
N ASP A 372 5.21 18.19 -8.26
CA ASP A 372 5.70 18.52 -6.91
C ASP A 372 6.76 17.53 -6.38
N MET A 373 7.17 16.59 -7.23
CA MET A 373 8.21 15.61 -6.99
C MET A 373 9.57 16.04 -7.58
N THR A 374 9.83 17.36 -7.61
CA THR A 374 11.19 17.93 -7.74
C THR A 374 11.75 18.27 -6.35
N LYS A 375 13.08 18.40 -6.24
CA LYS A 375 13.75 18.76 -4.98
C LYS A 375 13.29 20.11 -4.42
N GLU A 376 12.91 21.02 -5.29
CA GLU A 376 12.50 22.40 -4.98
C GLU A 376 11.07 22.43 -4.46
N ARG A 377 10.21 21.55 -5.00
CA ARG A 377 8.75 21.55 -4.79
C ARG A 377 8.27 20.55 -3.74
N ALA A 378 9.08 19.55 -3.39
CA ALA A 378 8.85 18.56 -2.34
C ALA A 378 8.86 19.10 -0.89
N GLY A 379 8.31 20.30 -0.66
CA GLY A 379 8.20 20.94 0.66
C GLY A 379 7.32 20.12 1.62
N PHE A 380 6.19 19.60 1.14
CA PHE A 380 5.27 18.78 1.94
C PHE A 380 5.90 17.48 2.45
N ILE A 381 6.87 16.92 1.73
CA ILE A 381 7.62 15.73 2.15
C ILE A 381 8.50 16.03 3.37
N ASN A 382 9.08 17.23 3.44
CA ASN A 382 9.75 17.69 4.66
C ASN A 382 8.74 17.91 5.82
N THR A 383 7.48 18.27 5.54
CA THR A 383 6.42 18.32 6.57
C THR A 383 6.08 16.92 7.08
N ALA A 384 5.70 15.98 6.21
CA ALA A 384 5.29 14.63 6.62
C ALA A 384 6.39 13.93 7.45
N ARG A 385 7.64 13.94 6.97
CA ARG A 385 8.77 13.36 7.71
C ARG A 385 9.18 14.14 8.97
N ARG A 386 8.87 15.44 9.07
CA ARG A 386 8.95 16.17 10.35
C ARG A 386 8.01 15.53 11.38
N TYR A 387 6.84 15.06 10.98
CA TYR A 387 5.93 14.32 11.85
C TYR A 387 6.15 12.80 11.86
N ASN A 388 7.23 12.30 11.23
CA ASN A 388 7.58 10.88 11.13
C ASN A 388 6.67 10.02 10.24
N THR A 389 5.79 10.65 9.45
CA THR A 389 4.99 9.99 8.40
C THR A 389 5.85 9.76 7.15
N SER A 390 5.81 8.55 6.58
CA SER A 390 6.47 8.22 5.30
C SER A 390 5.68 8.75 4.10
N VAL A 391 6.35 9.03 2.98
CA VAL A 391 5.71 9.51 1.74
C VAL A 391 5.98 8.59 0.56
N ASP A 392 4.90 8.13 -0.07
CA ASP A 392 4.93 7.26 -1.24
C ASP A 392 4.57 7.98 -2.53
N LEU A 393 5.10 7.46 -3.64
CA LEU A 393 4.69 7.82 -4.99
C LEU A 393 3.61 6.86 -5.47
N VAL A 394 2.39 7.33 -5.76
CA VAL A 394 1.41 6.47 -6.43
C VAL A 394 1.60 6.59 -7.94
N ILE A 395 1.89 5.46 -8.60
CA ILE A 395 1.91 5.33 -10.06
C ILE A 395 0.55 4.80 -10.49
N TYR A 396 -0.16 5.56 -11.32
CA TYR A 396 -1.53 5.25 -11.73
C TYR A 396 -1.65 5.12 -13.24
N ASN A 397 -2.39 4.12 -13.71
CA ASN A 397 -2.88 4.04 -15.09
C ASN A 397 -4.15 3.20 -15.13
N ASN A 398 -5.12 3.62 -15.93
CA ASN A 398 -6.44 3.01 -16.09
C ASN A 398 -6.85 2.75 -17.55
N ASP A 399 -5.98 3.02 -18.55
CA ASP A 399 -6.25 2.70 -19.95
C ASP A 399 -5.29 1.65 -20.52
N TRP A 400 -5.77 0.40 -20.49
CA TRP A 400 -5.06 -0.77 -20.99
C TRP A 400 -5.54 -1.20 -22.39
N ARG A 401 -6.37 -0.39 -23.09
CA ARG A 401 -6.94 -0.70 -24.41
C ARG A 401 -5.91 -0.64 -25.55
N ALA A 402 -4.81 0.08 -25.35
CA ALA A 402 -3.62 0.00 -26.20
C ALA A 402 -2.69 -1.14 -25.77
N TRP A 403 -2.59 -1.40 -24.46
CA TRP A 403 -1.71 -2.42 -23.89
C TRP A 403 -2.02 -3.84 -24.37
N SER A 404 -3.30 -4.25 -24.33
CA SER A 404 -3.73 -5.60 -24.72
C SER A 404 -3.56 -5.92 -26.22
N ARG A 405 -3.45 -4.89 -27.07
CA ARG A 405 -3.16 -5.01 -28.51
C ARG A 405 -1.66 -4.89 -28.84
N MET A 406 -0.82 -4.64 -27.84
CA MET A 406 0.59 -4.34 -28.03
C MET A 406 1.45 -5.62 -28.03
N LEU A 407 2.41 -5.70 -28.96
CA LEU A 407 3.45 -6.74 -28.98
C LEU A 407 4.16 -6.85 -27.62
N ALA A 408 4.31 -8.07 -27.11
CA ALA A 408 4.93 -8.35 -25.80
C ALA A 408 6.36 -7.80 -25.65
N SER A 409 7.10 -7.68 -26.76
CA SER A 409 8.40 -7.01 -26.81
C SER A 409 8.32 -5.53 -26.46
N LYS A 410 7.35 -4.80 -27.03
CA LYS A 410 7.11 -3.38 -26.75
C LYS A 410 6.51 -3.18 -25.36
N GLN A 411 5.63 -4.09 -24.91
CA GLN A 411 5.17 -4.14 -23.51
C GLN A 411 6.36 -4.21 -22.54
N SER A 412 7.30 -5.13 -22.74
CA SER A 412 8.50 -5.22 -21.87
C SER A 412 9.34 -3.94 -21.93
N THR A 413 9.62 -3.39 -23.12
CA THR A 413 10.37 -2.13 -23.25
C THR A 413 9.75 -0.98 -22.44
N ILE A 414 8.41 -0.86 -22.45
CA ILE A 414 7.69 0.13 -21.63
C ILE A 414 7.84 -0.17 -20.14
N GLY A 415 7.69 -1.44 -19.72
CA GLY A 415 7.84 -1.83 -18.32
C GLY A 415 9.26 -1.66 -17.77
N ASP A 416 10.28 -2.04 -18.53
CA ASP A 416 11.68 -1.88 -18.16
C ASP A 416 12.06 -0.38 -18.07
N SER A 417 11.57 0.45 -19.00
CA SER A 417 11.69 1.91 -18.92
C SER A 417 10.96 2.49 -17.70
N LEU A 418 9.77 2.00 -17.37
CA LEU A 418 9.01 2.41 -16.18
C LEU A 418 9.70 2.00 -14.87
N ILE A 419 10.28 0.80 -14.81
CA ILE A 419 11.11 0.37 -13.68
C ILE A 419 12.29 1.32 -13.47
N GLU A 420 13.00 1.70 -14.53
CA GLU A 420 14.09 2.67 -14.45
C GLU A 420 13.62 4.09 -14.10
N SER A 421 12.46 4.53 -14.62
CA SER A 421 11.89 5.85 -14.30
C SER A 421 11.47 5.94 -12.83
N ILE A 422 10.84 4.90 -12.28
CA ILE A 422 10.50 4.77 -10.85
C ILE A 422 11.78 4.73 -10.00
N ALA A 423 12.75 3.88 -10.37
CA ALA A 423 14.02 3.75 -9.66
C ALA A 423 14.80 5.08 -9.64
N ALA A 424 14.79 5.82 -10.74
CA ALA A 424 15.41 7.14 -10.86
C ALA A 424 14.74 8.20 -9.96
N VAL A 425 13.41 8.14 -9.76
CA VAL A 425 12.73 9.01 -8.77
C VAL A 425 13.07 8.58 -7.35
N ALA A 426 12.94 7.30 -7.01
CA ALA A 426 13.26 6.77 -5.67
C ALA A 426 14.72 7.08 -5.25
N ALA A 427 15.66 7.08 -6.19
CA ALA A 427 17.07 7.40 -5.96
C ALA A 427 17.34 8.87 -5.54
N GLN A 428 16.48 9.82 -5.94
CA GLN A 428 16.69 11.25 -5.71
C GLN A 428 16.81 11.59 -4.22
N ARG A 429 17.55 12.66 -3.91
CA ARG A 429 17.84 13.09 -2.52
C ARG A 429 17.24 14.46 -2.23
N LEU A 430 16.63 14.59 -1.06
CA LEU A 430 15.98 15.82 -0.58
C LEU A 430 17.02 16.75 0.07
N ASP A 431 18.05 17.11 -0.71
CA ASP A 431 19.22 17.91 -0.28
C ASP A 431 19.01 19.43 -0.34
N ASN A 432 17.83 19.89 -0.77
CA ASN A 432 17.43 21.30 -0.78
C ASN A 432 17.78 22.03 0.54
N SER A 433 17.34 21.49 1.67
CA SER A 433 17.54 22.05 3.01
C SER A 433 18.97 21.85 3.51
N LEU A 434 19.56 22.93 4.07
CA LEU A 434 20.81 22.87 4.83
C LEU A 434 20.76 21.82 5.94
N LEU A 435 19.62 21.67 6.62
CA LEU A 435 19.45 20.65 7.66
C LEU A 435 19.58 19.25 7.06
N ASN A 436 18.92 18.95 5.94
CA ASN A 436 18.99 17.63 5.30
C ASN A 436 20.41 17.28 4.82
N ARG A 437 21.15 18.26 4.29
CA ARG A 437 22.58 18.10 3.96
C ARG A 437 23.48 17.93 5.18
N ALA A 438 23.12 18.52 6.32
CA ALA A 438 23.88 18.41 7.56
C ALA A 438 23.60 17.11 8.36
N LYS A 439 22.47 16.42 8.14
CA LYS A 439 22.08 15.18 8.86
C LYS A 439 23.23 14.14 8.96
N PRO A 440 23.96 13.79 7.88
CA PRO A 440 25.06 12.82 7.96
C PRO A 440 26.22 13.30 8.83
N TRP A 441 26.53 14.60 8.83
CA TRP A 441 27.63 15.18 9.59
C TRP A 441 27.29 15.28 11.08
N ILE A 442 26.12 15.84 11.40
CA ILE A 442 25.62 15.99 12.78
C ILE A 442 25.51 14.61 13.46
N THR A 443 25.02 13.59 12.75
CA THR A 443 24.79 12.26 13.31
C THR A 443 25.95 11.27 13.11
N LEU A 444 27.14 11.74 12.73
CA LEU A 444 28.34 10.90 12.53
C LEU A 444 28.08 9.70 11.59
N GLY A 445 27.32 9.94 10.52
CA GLY A 445 26.93 8.97 9.50
C GLY A 445 25.68 8.13 9.81
N MET A 446 25.06 8.28 10.99
CA MET A 446 23.91 7.44 11.38
C MET A 446 22.59 7.78 10.65
N SER A 447 22.37 9.06 10.34
CA SER A 447 21.19 9.53 9.58
C SER A 447 21.63 10.09 8.23
N ARG A 448 21.15 9.47 7.15
CA ARG A 448 21.54 9.79 5.78
C ARG A 448 20.73 10.98 5.24
N VAL A 449 21.14 11.53 4.09
CA VAL A 449 20.30 12.49 3.35
C VAL A 449 19.02 11.75 2.90
N PRO A 450 17.81 12.23 3.23
CA PRO A 450 16.57 11.56 2.87
C PRO A 450 16.45 11.36 1.36
N ALA A 451 15.85 10.25 0.93
CA ALA A 451 15.36 10.10 -0.44
C ALA A 451 14.21 11.09 -0.72
N ILE A 452 13.73 11.25 -1.97
CA ILE A 452 12.53 12.05 -2.20
C ILE A 452 11.25 11.34 -1.71
N VAL A 453 11.17 10.02 -1.89
CA VAL A 453 10.08 9.15 -1.39
C VAL A 453 10.62 8.01 -0.53
N ASP A 454 9.74 7.40 0.27
CA ASP A 454 10.00 6.26 1.15
C ASP A 454 9.44 4.93 0.57
N GLY A 455 8.55 5.01 -0.42
CA GLY A 455 7.98 3.86 -1.10
C GLY A 455 7.25 4.22 -2.40
N ILE A 456 6.77 3.20 -3.08
CA ILE A 456 6.02 3.26 -4.35
C ILE A 456 4.72 2.48 -4.16
N THR A 457 3.61 3.00 -4.68
CA THR A 457 2.31 2.32 -4.73
C THR A 457 1.89 2.22 -6.19
N LEU A 458 1.61 1.02 -6.68
CA LEU A 458 1.04 0.80 -8.02
C LEU A 458 -0.48 0.77 -7.92
N TYR A 459 -1.19 1.55 -8.73
CA TYR A 459 -2.63 1.39 -8.93
C TYR A 459 -2.92 1.28 -10.43
N PHE A 460 -3.05 0.05 -10.91
CA PHE A 460 -3.33 -0.29 -12.30
C PHE A 460 -4.81 -0.68 -12.43
N ASP A 461 -5.69 0.31 -12.40
CA ASP A 461 -7.15 0.16 -12.46
C ASP A 461 -7.55 -0.55 -13.77
N GLY A 462 -8.34 -1.62 -13.69
CA GLY A 462 -8.79 -2.37 -14.88
C GLY A 462 -7.68 -3.04 -15.72
N TYR A 463 -6.57 -3.44 -15.10
CA TYR A 463 -5.50 -4.17 -15.79
C TYR A 463 -5.99 -5.52 -16.37
N PRO A 464 -5.50 -6.00 -17.54
CA PRO A 464 -6.02 -7.22 -18.16
C PRO A 464 -5.89 -8.48 -17.30
N HIS A 465 -6.93 -9.32 -17.32
CA HIS A 465 -7.06 -10.50 -16.44
C HIS A 465 -6.66 -11.84 -17.08
N ASP A 466 -6.11 -11.83 -18.30
CA ASP A 466 -5.58 -13.03 -18.94
C ASP A 466 -4.26 -13.50 -18.30
N ASP A 467 -3.86 -14.74 -18.60
CA ASP A 467 -2.69 -15.38 -17.99
C ASP A 467 -1.37 -14.71 -18.40
N ALA A 468 -1.25 -14.23 -19.65
CA ALA A 468 -0.03 -13.59 -20.12
C ALA A 468 0.18 -12.20 -19.50
N ALA A 469 -0.89 -11.41 -19.37
CA ALA A 469 -0.87 -10.16 -18.62
C ALA A 469 -0.62 -10.40 -17.11
N SER A 470 -1.20 -11.46 -16.53
CA SER A 470 -0.98 -11.84 -15.13
C SER A 470 0.49 -12.22 -14.87
N ASP A 471 1.08 -13.07 -15.73
CA ASP A 471 2.51 -13.43 -15.71
C ASP A 471 3.40 -12.18 -15.85
N TYR A 472 3.07 -11.31 -16.80
CA TYR A 472 3.78 -10.07 -17.04
C TYR A 472 3.79 -9.16 -15.81
N LEU A 473 2.64 -8.95 -15.16
CA LEU A 473 2.52 -8.03 -14.04
C LEU A 473 3.24 -8.55 -12.78
N VAL A 474 3.22 -9.86 -12.51
CA VAL A 474 4.10 -10.44 -11.46
C VAL A 474 5.57 -10.22 -11.79
N SER A 475 5.99 -10.49 -13.03
CA SER A 475 7.36 -10.25 -13.49
C SER A 475 7.78 -8.78 -13.36
N PHE A 476 6.89 -7.84 -13.67
CA PHE A 476 7.10 -6.41 -13.48
C PHE A 476 7.28 -6.04 -12.00
N ILE A 477 6.39 -6.52 -11.12
CA ILE A 477 6.44 -6.26 -9.67
C ILE A 477 7.74 -6.80 -9.05
N THR A 478 8.10 -8.06 -9.32
CA THR A 478 9.35 -8.66 -8.80
C THR A 478 10.59 -7.95 -9.33
N ARG A 479 10.65 -7.60 -10.63
CA ARG A 479 11.76 -6.80 -11.19
C ARG A 479 11.84 -5.41 -10.55
N LEU A 480 10.70 -4.74 -10.36
CA LEU A 480 10.62 -3.42 -9.72
C LEU A 480 11.12 -3.48 -8.27
N LYS A 481 10.66 -4.44 -7.46
CA LYS A 481 11.15 -4.59 -6.07
C LYS A 481 12.64 -4.92 -6.06
N ALA A 482 13.13 -5.79 -6.94
CA ALA A 482 14.56 -6.10 -7.04
C ALA A 482 15.40 -4.84 -7.37
N ARG A 483 14.92 -3.99 -8.29
CA ARG A 483 15.57 -2.72 -8.65
C ARG A 483 15.51 -1.70 -7.51
N LEU A 484 14.38 -1.58 -6.82
CA LEU A 484 14.24 -0.74 -5.61
C LEU A 484 15.16 -1.23 -4.48
N ARG A 485 15.28 -2.54 -4.25
CA ARG A 485 16.26 -3.14 -3.32
C ARG A 485 17.70 -2.81 -3.74
N GLN A 486 18.01 -2.72 -5.04
CA GLN A 486 19.34 -2.36 -5.54
C GLN A 486 19.69 -0.88 -5.29
N VAL A 487 18.77 0.05 -5.61
CA VAL A 487 18.90 1.49 -5.29
C VAL A 487 18.98 1.70 -3.77
N GLY A 488 18.21 0.91 -3.02
CA GLY A 488 18.22 0.83 -1.57
C GLY A 488 19.59 0.43 -1.01
N LYS A 489 20.17 -0.69 -1.46
CA LYS A 489 21.45 -1.24 -0.97
C LYS A 489 22.59 -0.22 -0.94
N GLY A 490 22.85 0.47 -2.05
CA GLY A 490 23.93 1.48 -2.13
C GLY A 490 23.69 2.70 -1.22
N SER A 491 22.43 2.99 -0.89
CA SER A 491 22.03 4.15 -0.10
C SER A 491 21.59 3.83 1.33
N GLY A 492 21.45 2.55 1.71
CA GLY A 492 20.99 2.06 3.02
C GLY A 492 19.51 2.32 3.32
N TRP A 493 18.68 2.44 2.29
CA TRP A 493 17.23 2.62 2.43
C TRP A 493 16.49 1.35 2.04
N TYR A 494 15.39 1.07 2.74
CA TYR A 494 14.34 0.18 2.26
C TYR A 494 13.30 1.04 1.55
N TYR A 495 12.76 0.55 0.42
CA TYR A 495 11.65 1.20 -0.26
C TYR A 495 10.48 0.21 -0.28
N ASN A 496 9.32 0.65 0.20
CA ASN A 496 8.10 -0.15 0.08
C ASN A 496 7.65 -0.20 -1.38
N LEU A 497 7.01 -1.31 -1.77
CA LEU A 497 6.26 -1.48 -3.00
C LEU A 497 4.87 -2.01 -2.64
N ASN A 498 3.86 -1.19 -2.81
CA ASN A 498 2.47 -1.52 -2.50
C ASN A 498 1.68 -1.67 -3.80
N VAL A 499 0.55 -2.39 -3.76
CA VAL A 499 -0.38 -2.52 -4.89
C VAL A 499 -1.80 -2.20 -4.42
N VAL A 500 -2.50 -1.34 -5.16
CA VAL A 500 -3.94 -1.07 -4.99
C VAL A 500 -4.74 -2.07 -5.82
N VAL A 501 -5.81 -2.61 -5.25
CA VAL A 501 -6.62 -3.70 -5.82
C VAL A 501 -8.10 -3.43 -5.60
N ALA A 502 -8.97 -3.57 -6.60
CA ALA A 502 -10.41 -3.53 -6.36
C ALA A 502 -10.90 -4.84 -5.73
N MET A 503 -11.91 -4.79 -4.86
CA MET A 503 -12.48 -5.99 -4.24
C MET A 503 -12.97 -7.01 -5.30
N ASP A 504 -13.63 -6.54 -6.36
CA ASP A 504 -14.11 -7.37 -7.49
C ASP A 504 -12.96 -8.03 -8.30
N ASP A 505 -11.72 -7.52 -8.26
CA ASP A 505 -10.57 -8.12 -8.96
C ASP A 505 -10.00 -9.34 -8.20
N LEU A 506 -10.29 -9.47 -6.90
CA LEU A 506 -9.67 -10.47 -6.03
C LEU A 506 -10.08 -11.89 -6.43
N GLY A 507 -9.09 -12.78 -6.61
CA GLY A 507 -9.32 -14.10 -7.17
C GLY A 507 -9.47 -14.13 -8.69
N THR A 508 -9.28 -13.00 -9.39
CA THR A 508 -9.15 -12.92 -10.85
C THR A 508 -7.77 -12.36 -11.25
N GLY A 509 -7.42 -12.43 -12.54
CA GLY A 509 -6.18 -11.87 -13.09
C GLY A 509 -4.92 -12.20 -12.27
N VAL A 510 -4.14 -11.17 -11.95
CA VAL A 510 -2.92 -11.25 -11.13
C VAL A 510 -3.18 -11.54 -9.64
N PHE A 511 -4.43 -11.45 -9.18
CA PHE A 511 -4.84 -11.69 -7.79
C PHE A 511 -5.44 -13.09 -7.55
N ARG A 512 -5.36 -13.97 -8.55
CA ARG A 512 -5.61 -15.42 -8.40
C ARG A 512 -4.60 -16.08 -7.45
N GLU A 513 -5.03 -17.17 -6.83
CA GLU A 513 -4.26 -17.95 -5.83
C GLU A 513 -2.85 -18.34 -6.30
N ASN A 514 -2.66 -18.67 -7.58
CA ASN A 514 -1.37 -19.06 -8.16
C ASN A 514 -0.37 -17.90 -8.28
N TYR A 515 -0.86 -16.67 -8.49
CA TYR A 515 -0.03 -15.46 -8.59
C TYR A 515 0.19 -14.82 -7.22
N LEU A 516 -0.84 -14.73 -6.40
CA LEU A 516 -0.75 -14.18 -5.04
C LEU A 516 0.24 -14.95 -4.16
N LYS A 517 0.35 -16.27 -4.34
CA LYS A 517 1.36 -17.13 -3.67
C LYS A 517 2.81 -16.88 -4.08
N GLN A 518 3.06 -16.07 -5.11
CA GLN A 518 4.40 -15.65 -5.53
C GLN A 518 4.78 -14.31 -4.88
N LEU A 519 3.83 -13.39 -4.74
CA LEU A 519 4.02 -12.06 -4.15
C LEU A 519 4.07 -12.06 -2.60
N VAL A 520 3.60 -13.14 -1.96
CA VAL A 520 3.51 -13.27 -0.49
C VAL A 520 4.57 -14.25 0.07
N PRO A 521 5.48 -13.81 0.97
CA PRO A 521 6.48 -14.66 1.62
C PRO A 521 5.92 -15.93 2.25
N LYS A 522 6.64 -17.04 2.07
CA LYS A 522 6.29 -18.37 2.60
C LYS A 522 6.82 -18.61 4.01
N VAL A 523 7.74 -17.74 4.46
CA VAL A 523 8.49 -17.87 5.71
C VAL A 523 7.94 -17.00 6.83
N GLU A 524 8.40 -17.25 8.05
CA GLU A 524 8.00 -16.46 9.21
C GLU A 524 8.70 -15.10 9.23
N GLN A 525 7.99 -14.07 9.68
CA GLN A 525 8.50 -12.70 9.84
C GLN A 525 9.64 -12.58 10.88
N SER A 526 9.87 -13.65 11.65
CA SER A 526 11.00 -13.82 12.58
C SER A 526 12.32 -14.08 11.86
N ASP A 527 12.33 -14.78 10.72
CA ASP A 527 13.49 -14.80 9.83
C ASP A 527 13.41 -13.60 8.89
N ARG A 528 13.93 -12.48 9.39
CA ARG A 528 13.83 -11.20 8.70
C ARG A 528 14.52 -11.22 7.34
N ASP A 529 15.70 -11.80 7.24
CA ASP A 529 16.52 -11.74 6.03
C ASP A 529 15.90 -12.61 4.91
N GLU A 530 15.34 -13.79 5.24
CA GLU A 530 14.58 -14.58 4.25
C GLU A 530 13.22 -13.94 3.93
N PHE A 531 12.51 -13.38 4.92
CA PHE A 531 11.25 -12.68 4.69
C PHE A 531 11.44 -11.45 3.77
N ASP A 532 12.39 -10.56 4.07
CA ASP A 532 12.68 -9.36 3.26
C ASP A 532 13.21 -9.71 1.86
N ALA A 533 13.79 -10.91 1.67
CA ALA A 533 14.19 -11.43 0.36
C ALA A 533 12.99 -11.92 -0.47
N GLN A 534 12.02 -12.61 0.14
CA GLN A 534 10.78 -13.09 -0.50
C GLN A 534 9.66 -12.02 -0.58
N ASN A 535 9.81 -10.87 0.08
CA ASN A 535 8.79 -9.85 0.22
C ASN A 535 8.74 -8.90 -1.00
N ASP A 536 8.00 -9.26 -2.04
CA ASP A 536 7.92 -8.46 -3.28
C ASP A 536 6.84 -7.36 -3.25
N VAL A 537 5.69 -7.58 -2.59
CA VAL A 537 4.68 -6.55 -2.32
C VAL A 537 4.52 -6.37 -0.81
N ASP A 538 4.78 -5.19 -0.28
CA ASP A 538 4.69 -4.90 1.16
C ASP A 538 3.24 -4.77 1.63
N LEU A 539 2.41 -3.99 0.93
CA LEU A 539 1.01 -3.77 1.26
C LEU A 539 0.10 -3.98 0.04
N PHE A 540 -1.03 -4.64 0.27
CA PHE A 540 -2.15 -4.75 -0.67
C PHE A 540 -3.27 -3.83 -0.19
N ILE A 541 -3.41 -2.68 -0.82
CA ILE A 541 -4.42 -1.67 -0.48
C ILE A 541 -5.71 -2.06 -1.21
N VAL A 542 -6.66 -2.64 -0.49
CA VAL A 542 -7.90 -3.18 -1.10
C VAL A 542 -8.99 -2.13 -1.06
N LEU A 543 -9.47 -1.69 -2.22
CA LEU A 543 -10.65 -0.83 -2.34
C LEU A 543 -11.88 -1.65 -1.93
N LEU A 544 -12.40 -1.43 -0.73
CA LEU A 544 -13.56 -2.19 -0.26
C LEU A 544 -14.83 -1.78 -1.00
N ASP A 545 -15.58 -2.79 -1.43
CA ASP A 545 -16.98 -2.61 -1.78
C ASP A 545 -17.76 -2.19 -0.54
N GLU A 546 -18.65 -1.23 -0.73
CA GLU A 546 -19.60 -0.80 0.29
C GLU A 546 -20.91 -1.61 0.16
N PRO A 547 -21.63 -1.92 1.27
CA PRO A 547 -21.32 -1.59 2.66
C PRO A 547 -20.26 -2.51 3.28
N THR A 548 -19.26 -1.91 3.94
CA THR A 548 -18.12 -2.59 4.62
C THR A 548 -18.50 -3.75 5.53
N GLY A 549 -19.65 -3.67 6.22
CA GLY A 549 -20.01 -4.55 7.33
C GLY A 549 -19.99 -6.05 7.02
N GLU A 550 -20.29 -6.44 5.79
CA GLU A 550 -20.11 -7.82 5.29
C GLU A 550 -18.91 -7.96 4.35
N THR A 551 -18.58 -6.97 3.53
CA THR A 551 -17.49 -7.08 2.53
C THR A 551 -16.12 -7.24 3.20
N LYS A 552 -15.89 -6.65 4.38
CA LYS A 552 -14.69 -6.91 5.20
C LYS A 552 -14.56 -8.37 5.64
N LYS A 553 -15.70 -9.04 5.91
CA LYS A 553 -15.76 -10.45 6.31
C LYS A 553 -15.54 -11.34 5.08
N THR A 554 -16.11 -10.99 3.94
CA THR A 554 -15.88 -11.65 2.64
C THR A 554 -14.41 -11.60 2.25
N LEU A 555 -13.78 -10.40 2.25
CA LEU A 555 -12.36 -10.20 1.98
C LEU A 555 -11.48 -11.14 2.82
N ARG A 556 -11.71 -11.19 4.14
CA ARG A 556 -11.02 -12.13 5.02
C ARG A 556 -11.27 -13.59 4.60
N GLN A 557 -12.54 -13.98 4.45
CA GLN A 557 -12.91 -15.36 4.11
C GLN A 557 -12.27 -15.83 2.81
N ASP A 558 -12.20 -15.01 1.77
CA ASP A 558 -11.64 -15.40 0.47
C ASP A 558 -10.11 -15.51 0.52
N MET A 559 -9.44 -14.67 1.31
CA MET A 559 -8.02 -14.83 1.62
C MET A 559 -7.75 -16.11 2.43
N GLU A 560 -8.65 -16.47 3.36
CA GLU A 560 -8.55 -17.74 4.10
C GLU A 560 -8.92 -18.98 3.25
N LYS A 561 -9.70 -18.82 2.17
CA LYS A 561 -9.96 -19.87 1.17
C LYS A 561 -8.74 -20.08 0.27
N MET A 562 -8.18 -19.02 -0.33
CA MET A 562 -7.06 -19.10 -1.28
C MET A 562 -5.71 -19.45 -0.62
N LEU A 563 -5.43 -18.91 0.59
CA LEU A 563 -4.13 -19.08 1.24
C LEU A 563 -4.23 -19.95 2.50
N LYS A 564 -3.13 -20.64 2.83
CA LYS A 564 -3.01 -21.55 3.98
C LYS A 564 -1.78 -21.23 4.82
N GLY A 565 -1.78 -21.69 6.07
CA GLY A 565 -0.63 -21.63 6.98
C GLY A 565 0.00 -20.24 7.11
N ILE A 566 1.33 -20.18 7.00
CA ILE A 566 2.13 -18.96 7.13
C ILE A 566 1.77 -17.92 6.04
N GLN A 567 1.60 -18.32 4.77
CA GLN A 567 1.23 -17.38 3.70
C GLN A 567 -0.11 -16.68 3.98
N ARG A 568 -1.08 -17.38 4.58
CA ARG A 568 -2.38 -16.80 4.97
C ARG A 568 -2.20 -15.69 6.02
N ARG A 569 -1.41 -15.96 7.08
CA ARG A 569 -1.07 -14.97 8.11
C ARG A 569 -0.31 -13.78 7.52
N ASN A 570 0.65 -14.06 6.64
CA ASN A 570 1.48 -13.05 6.01
C ASN A 570 0.68 -12.17 5.03
N MET A 571 -0.30 -12.71 4.30
CA MET A 571 -1.18 -11.92 3.42
C MET A 571 -2.13 -11.03 4.22
N LEU A 572 -2.81 -11.57 5.23
CA LEU A 572 -3.74 -10.79 6.07
C LEU A 572 -3.03 -9.58 6.69
N ARG A 573 -1.82 -9.77 7.25
CA ARG A 573 -0.95 -8.71 7.78
C ARG A 573 -0.40 -7.70 6.76
N LYS A 574 -0.69 -7.89 5.47
CA LYS A 574 -0.32 -6.96 4.38
C LYS A 574 -1.52 -6.31 3.73
N ILE A 575 -2.73 -6.81 3.96
CA ILE A 575 -3.95 -6.19 3.47
C ILE A 575 -4.19 -4.92 4.27
N VAL A 576 -4.50 -3.83 3.57
CA VAL A 576 -4.85 -2.54 4.14
C VAL A 576 -6.15 -2.12 3.46
N PRO A 577 -7.33 -2.44 4.05
CA PRO A 577 -8.61 -2.10 3.43
C PRO A 577 -8.80 -0.59 3.38
N LEU A 578 -9.27 -0.09 2.26
CA LEU A 578 -9.46 1.33 2.00
C LEU A 578 -10.91 1.72 2.22
N LEU A 579 -11.11 2.71 3.09
CA LEU A 579 -12.38 3.39 3.33
C LEU A 579 -12.42 4.74 2.60
N ASN A 580 -13.63 5.19 2.28
CA ASN A 580 -13.88 6.55 1.81
C ASN A 580 -14.73 7.32 2.86
N PRO A 581 -14.16 8.24 3.64
CA PRO A 581 -14.91 8.94 4.69
C PRO A 581 -16.04 9.85 4.23
N ALA A 582 -16.14 10.16 2.92
CA ALA A 582 -17.31 10.85 2.37
C ALA A 582 -18.48 9.88 2.13
N VAL A 583 -18.20 8.60 1.87
CA VAL A 583 -19.22 7.54 1.73
C VAL A 583 -19.59 6.97 3.11
N GLN A 584 -18.62 6.87 4.03
CA GLN A 584 -18.82 6.53 5.44
C GLN A 584 -18.28 7.61 6.39
N PRO A 585 -19.08 8.65 6.73
CA PRO A 585 -18.74 9.54 7.83
C PRO A 585 -18.87 8.78 9.18
N PRO A 586 -17.97 8.96 10.15
CA PRO A 586 -18.19 8.45 11.50
C PRO A 586 -19.42 9.11 12.14
N GLU A 587 -20.41 8.29 12.48
CA GLU A 587 -21.68 8.74 13.03
C GLU A 587 -21.60 9.03 14.55
N THR A 588 -22.53 9.84 15.06
CA THR A 588 -22.42 10.44 16.39
C THR A 588 -23.27 9.82 17.50
N THR A 589 -24.28 8.99 17.20
CA THR A 589 -25.20 8.47 18.24
C THR A 589 -25.59 6.99 18.20
N ASP A 590 -25.83 6.35 17.04
CA ASP A 590 -26.47 5.02 17.02
C ASP A 590 -25.81 3.95 16.11
N ASN A 591 -25.05 4.33 15.08
CA ASN A 591 -24.47 3.39 14.12
C ASN A 591 -22.95 3.29 14.27
N HIS A 592 -22.45 2.23 14.93
CA HIS A 592 -21.03 2.06 15.22
C HIS A 592 -20.18 1.56 14.04
N GLN A 593 -20.79 1.32 12.87
CA GLN A 593 -20.20 0.62 11.71
C GLN A 593 -18.76 1.05 11.38
N PHE A 594 -18.47 2.36 11.25
CA PHE A 594 -17.12 2.84 10.94
C PHE A 594 -16.09 2.51 12.03
N PHE A 595 -16.47 2.58 13.31
CA PHE A 595 -15.59 2.15 14.41
C PHE A 595 -15.42 0.63 14.44
N ASP A 596 -16.51 -0.11 14.19
CA ASP A 596 -16.50 -1.58 14.08
C ASP A 596 -15.69 -2.05 12.85
N ASP A 597 -15.50 -1.21 11.83
CA ASP A 597 -14.58 -1.43 10.72
C ASP A 597 -13.13 -1.26 11.17
N LEU A 598 -12.80 -0.14 11.83
CA LEU A 598 -11.45 0.10 12.36
C LEU A 598 -11.00 -0.99 13.33
N VAL A 599 -11.84 -1.38 14.29
CA VAL A 599 -11.54 -2.48 15.23
C VAL A 599 -11.39 -3.81 14.50
N TYR A 600 -12.26 -4.12 13.53
CA TYR A 600 -12.12 -5.33 12.72
C TYR A 600 -10.85 -5.33 11.87
N PHE A 601 -10.35 -4.16 11.46
CA PHE A 601 -9.12 -4.06 10.66
C PHE A 601 -7.85 -4.24 11.50
N GLU A 602 -7.80 -3.72 12.73
CA GLU A 602 -6.66 -3.94 13.64
C GLU A 602 -6.51 -5.41 14.02
N ASP A 603 -7.60 -6.09 14.39
CA ASP A 603 -7.59 -7.51 14.77
C ASP A 603 -7.17 -8.46 13.61
N ASN A 604 -7.46 -8.10 12.35
CA ASN A 604 -7.52 -9.08 11.26
C ASN A 604 -6.72 -8.74 10.00
N PHE A 605 -6.27 -7.49 9.83
CA PHE A 605 -5.52 -7.04 8.66
C PHE A 605 -4.19 -6.37 9.04
N GLY A 606 -3.47 -5.80 8.08
CA GLY A 606 -2.20 -5.09 8.29
C GLY A 606 -2.36 -3.61 8.61
N GLY A 607 -3.58 -3.05 8.49
CA GLY A 607 -3.80 -1.62 8.58
C GLY A 607 -5.17 -1.17 8.07
N VAL A 608 -5.34 0.14 7.91
CA VAL A 608 -6.46 0.80 7.21
C VAL A 608 -5.94 1.90 6.27
N ALA A 609 -6.61 2.11 5.14
CA ALA A 609 -6.33 3.20 4.22
C ALA A 609 -7.53 4.14 4.08
N PHE A 610 -7.27 5.40 3.74
CA PHE A 610 -8.30 6.42 3.54
C PHE A 610 -8.14 7.12 2.19
N TRP A 611 -9.21 7.09 1.39
CA TRP A 611 -9.36 8.01 0.26
C TRP A 611 -10.48 9.03 0.51
N PRO A 612 -10.20 10.35 0.47
CA PRO A 612 -8.89 10.96 0.64
C PRO A 612 -8.40 10.80 2.09
N ALA A 613 -7.17 11.21 2.38
CA ALA A 613 -6.70 11.37 3.76
C ALA A 613 -7.63 12.35 4.53
N PRO A 614 -7.88 12.13 5.84
CA PRO A 614 -8.76 12.97 6.65
C PRO A 614 -8.14 14.36 6.94
N PHE A 615 -8.31 15.29 6.00
CA PHE A 615 -7.88 16.68 6.14
C PHE A 615 -8.79 17.46 7.11
N SER A 616 -8.23 18.46 7.80
CA SER A 616 -8.93 19.27 8.81
C SER A 616 -10.12 20.09 8.28
N ASP A 617 -10.20 20.31 6.96
CA ASP A 617 -11.32 20.97 6.28
C ASP A 617 -12.50 20.03 5.97
N MET A 618 -12.34 18.72 6.17
CA MET A 618 -13.39 17.72 6.02
C MET A 618 -14.13 17.50 7.35
N GLN A 619 -15.45 17.47 7.31
CA GLN A 619 -16.25 17.01 8.45
C GLN A 619 -16.59 15.52 8.27
N PRO A 620 -16.42 14.67 9.30
CA PRO A 620 -16.01 14.94 10.68
C PRO A 620 -14.56 14.47 10.95
N ALA A 621 -13.54 15.08 10.32
CA ALA A 621 -12.15 14.59 10.38
C ALA A 621 -11.54 14.52 11.79
N ALA A 622 -11.97 15.37 12.73
CA ALA A 622 -11.56 15.27 14.12
C ALA A 622 -11.98 13.93 14.76
N GLU A 623 -13.17 13.44 14.39
CA GLU A 623 -13.73 12.19 14.90
C GLU A 623 -13.12 10.97 14.19
N ILE A 624 -12.87 11.06 12.87
CA ILE A 624 -12.09 10.05 12.14
C ILE A 624 -10.75 9.81 12.85
N ASN A 625 -9.98 10.87 13.09
CA ASN A 625 -8.67 10.78 13.72
C ASN A 625 -8.77 10.30 15.17
N ARG A 626 -9.81 10.70 15.92
CA ARG A 626 -10.07 10.18 17.28
C ARG A 626 -10.36 8.68 17.28
N GLN A 627 -11.16 8.19 16.34
CA GLN A 627 -11.55 6.78 16.28
C GLN A 627 -10.40 5.88 15.80
N ILE A 628 -9.59 6.31 14.82
CA ILE A 628 -8.33 5.64 14.47
C ILE A 628 -7.41 5.58 15.70
N ALA A 629 -7.23 6.70 16.40
CA ALA A 629 -6.39 6.79 17.58
C ALA A 629 -6.84 5.90 18.74
N ILE A 630 -8.10 5.46 18.79
CA ILE A 630 -8.61 4.52 19.80
C ILE A 630 -8.49 3.07 19.32
N ALA A 631 -8.93 2.78 18.10
CA ALA A 631 -8.97 1.41 17.56
C ALA A 631 -7.57 0.83 17.27
N PHE A 632 -6.59 1.68 16.94
CA PHE A 632 -5.23 1.26 16.57
C PHE A 632 -4.21 1.38 17.73
N GLU A 633 -4.67 1.60 18.98
CA GLU A 633 -3.80 1.83 20.14
C GLU A 633 -3.20 0.53 20.72
N ASP A 634 -1.87 0.49 20.80
CA ASP A 634 -1.13 -0.66 21.33
C ASP A 634 -1.22 -0.75 22.85
N SER A 635 -2.21 -1.52 23.30
CA SER A 635 -2.39 -1.98 24.68
C SER A 635 -1.28 -2.94 25.17
N GLY A 636 -0.25 -3.22 24.36
CA GLY A 636 0.84 -4.15 24.66
C GLY A 636 1.62 -3.80 25.93
N TYR A 637 1.71 -4.78 26.83
CA TYR A 637 2.45 -4.65 28.10
C TYR A 637 3.98 -4.68 27.94
N ASP A 638 4.50 -5.02 26.75
CA ASP A 638 5.90 -5.39 26.56
C ASP A 638 6.90 -4.21 26.56
N ASP A 639 6.44 -2.96 26.36
CA ASP A 639 7.28 -1.76 26.50
C ASP A 639 6.75 -0.81 27.59
N VAL A 640 6.74 -1.31 28.82
CA VAL A 640 6.43 -0.55 30.05
C VAL A 640 7.22 0.76 30.12
N LEU A 641 8.47 0.80 29.62
CA LEU A 641 9.29 2.01 29.65
C LEU A 641 8.78 3.07 28.67
N ASN A 642 8.42 2.68 27.44
CA ASN A 642 7.75 3.58 26.50
C ASN A 642 6.42 4.06 27.06
N GLN A 643 5.58 3.13 27.53
CA GLN A 643 4.24 3.44 28.03
C GLN A 643 4.27 4.38 29.25
N LEU A 644 5.27 4.28 30.12
CA LEU A 644 5.52 5.28 31.18
C LEU A 644 5.95 6.62 30.59
N LEU A 645 6.96 6.65 29.70
CA LEU A 645 7.50 7.89 29.14
C LEU A 645 6.47 8.69 28.31
N THR A 646 5.70 8.02 27.45
CA THR A 646 4.65 8.66 26.63
C THR A 646 3.48 9.12 27.50
N ARG A 647 3.08 8.35 28.52
CA ARG A 647 1.97 8.70 29.43
C ARG A 647 2.29 9.86 30.36
N PHE A 648 3.54 10.01 30.81
CA PHE A 648 3.95 11.17 31.62
C PHE A 648 4.15 12.45 30.80
N PHE A 649 4.53 12.35 29.52
CA PHE A 649 4.94 13.50 28.70
C PHE A 649 4.24 13.65 27.32
N PRO A 650 2.92 13.36 27.16
CA PRO A 650 2.28 13.31 25.84
C PRO A 650 2.11 14.69 25.19
N SER A 651 1.92 15.75 25.98
CA SER A 651 1.91 17.14 25.49
C SER A 651 3.32 17.62 25.11
N TYR A 652 4.35 17.11 25.79
CA TYR A 652 5.74 17.48 25.55
C TYR A 652 6.30 16.81 24.28
N CYS A 653 6.05 15.51 24.07
CA CYS A 653 6.45 14.83 22.83
C CYS A 653 5.75 15.40 21.59
N ARG A 654 4.53 15.96 21.71
CA ARG A 654 3.90 16.73 20.61
C ARG A 654 4.73 17.95 20.16
N VAL A 655 5.46 18.59 21.08
CA VAL A 655 6.35 19.72 20.76
C VAL A 655 7.75 19.23 20.34
N VAL A 656 8.31 18.23 21.04
CA VAL A 656 9.67 17.74 20.80
C VAL A 656 9.79 16.93 19.51
N GLY A 657 8.88 16.00 19.20
CA GLY A 657 8.97 15.14 18.01
C GLY A 657 9.15 15.92 16.71
N PRO A 658 8.28 16.90 16.39
CA PRO A 658 8.41 17.76 15.21
C PRO A 658 9.65 18.68 15.21
N ASN A 659 10.27 18.88 16.38
CA ASN A 659 11.46 19.72 16.59
C ASN A 659 12.69 18.91 17.04
N ARG A 660 12.68 17.59 16.84
CA ARG A 660 13.74 16.68 17.33
C ARG A 660 15.13 17.01 16.78
N TRP A 661 15.20 17.54 15.56
CA TRP A 661 16.46 17.98 14.97
C TRP A 661 17.07 19.21 15.66
N PRO A 662 16.36 20.34 15.87
CA PRO A 662 16.80 21.41 16.77
C PRO A 662 17.22 20.94 18.17
N VAL A 663 16.42 20.07 18.82
CA VAL A 663 16.74 19.53 20.17
C VAL A 663 18.03 18.71 20.15
N ARG A 664 18.22 17.89 19.11
CA ARG A 664 19.43 17.09 18.89
C ARG A 664 20.66 17.94 18.63
N ILE A 665 20.57 18.96 17.77
CA ILE A 665 21.65 19.92 17.53
C ILE A 665 22.03 20.67 18.82
N ALA A 666 21.05 21.06 19.64
CA ALA A 666 21.30 21.69 20.93
C ALA A 666 22.02 20.73 21.90
N PHE A 667 21.61 19.45 21.97
CA PHE A 667 22.31 18.43 22.76
C PHE A 667 23.74 18.19 22.26
N ASP A 668 23.91 17.90 20.97
CA ASP A 668 25.19 17.54 20.36
C ASP A 668 26.21 18.70 20.50
N LEU A 669 25.76 19.96 20.36
CA LEU A 669 26.58 21.16 20.58
C LEU A 669 26.95 21.33 22.07
N LEU A 670 26.01 21.10 22.99
CA LEU A 670 26.27 21.22 24.43
C LEU A 670 27.24 20.14 24.93
N ALA A 671 27.08 18.91 24.43
CA ALA A 671 27.98 17.79 24.67
C ALA A 671 29.39 18.05 24.08
N LEU A 672 29.48 18.61 22.87
CA LEU A 672 30.75 18.99 22.25
C LEU A 672 31.47 20.10 23.06
N LEU A 673 30.75 21.11 23.54
CA LEU A 673 31.32 22.16 24.39
C LEU A 673 31.85 21.59 25.71
N MET A 674 31.10 20.68 26.37
CA MET A 674 31.58 20.01 27.58
C MET A 674 32.81 19.11 27.31
N LEU A 675 32.85 18.41 26.16
CA LEU A 675 33.99 17.59 25.76
C LEU A 675 35.25 18.43 25.48
N ILE A 676 35.11 19.54 24.75
CA ILE A 676 36.21 20.48 24.49
C ILE A 676 36.73 21.06 25.82
N TYR A 677 35.82 21.48 26.71
CA TYR A 677 36.19 21.98 28.04
C TYR A 677 36.93 20.93 28.87
N PHE A 678 36.44 19.68 28.89
CA PHE A 678 37.09 18.55 29.58
C PHE A 678 38.50 18.31 29.05
N LEU A 679 38.67 18.22 27.72
CA LEU A 679 39.96 18.00 27.08
C LEU A 679 40.95 19.14 27.37
N LEU A 680 40.51 20.39 27.28
CA LEU A 680 41.34 21.56 27.63
C LEU A 680 41.69 21.59 29.13
N SER A 681 40.81 21.11 30.01
CA SER A 681 41.07 21.07 31.46
C SER A 681 42.26 20.19 31.84
N PHE A 682 42.62 19.19 31.03
CA PHE A 682 43.86 18.44 31.23
C PHE A 682 45.10 19.33 31.06
N ARG A 683 45.10 20.22 30.05
CA ARG A 683 46.27 21.07 29.73
C ARG A 683 46.35 22.36 30.53
N PHE A 684 45.21 22.93 30.96
CA PHE A 684 45.12 24.24 31.60
C PHE A 684 44.55 24.12 33.03
N PHE A 685 45.39 24.39 34.04
CA PHE A 685 45.01 24.32 35.45
C PHE A 685 43.91 25.31 35.84
N GLU A 686 43.91 26.51 35.24
CA GLU A 686 42.91 27.56 35.46
C GLU A 686 41.48 27.10 35.15
N LEU A 687 41.30 26.25 34.13
CA LEU A 687 40.00 25.67 33.82
C LEU A 687 39.52 24.75 34.96
N ARG A 688 40.40 23.93 35.55
CA ARG A 688 40.05 23.10 36.71
C ARG A 688 39.67 23.94 37.93
N LEU A 689 40.36 25.06 38.15
CA LEU A 689 40.05 26.01 39.21
C LEU A 689 38.70 26.72 38.95
N PHE A 690 38.42 27.10 37.71
CA PHE A 690 37.13 27.65 37.28
C PHE A 690 36.00 26.65 37.48
N PHE A 691 36.18 25.38 37.11
CA PHE A 691 35.21 24.31 37.37
C PHE A 691 34.88 24.23 38.86
N ARG A 692 35.89 24.15 39.73
CA ARG A 692 35.70 24.08 41.19
C ARG A 692 35.01 25.33 41.75
N LYS A 693 35.31 26.52 41.22
CA LYS A 693 34.69 27.80 41.65
C LYS A 693 33.26 28.01 41.08
N ARG A 694 32.91 27.36 39.98
CA ARG A 694 31.63 27.49 39.27
C ARG A 694 30.89 26.15 39.14
N PHE A 695 31.11 25.20 40.06
CA PHE A 695 30.59 23.83 39.97
C PHE A 695 29.09 23.76 39.64
N PHE A 696 28.26 24.56 40.32
CA PHE A 696 26.81 24.61 40.07
C PHE A 696 26.42 25.06 38.64
N TRP A 697 27.25 25.83 37.94
CA TRP A 697 27.02 26.16 36.53
C TRP A 697 27.23 24.93 35.64
N PHE A 698 28.28 24.14 35.88
CA PHE A 698 28.51 22.88 35.17
C PHE A 698 27.46 21.82 35.52
N LEU A 699 26.99 21.79 36.77
CA LEU A 699 25.87 20.93 37.18
C LEU A 699 24.57 21.33 36.47
N GLY A 700 24.28 22.63 36.34
CA GLY A 700 23.12 23.14 35.60
C GLY A 700 23.21 22.84 34.09
N VAL A 701 24.38 23.02 33.48
CA VAL A 701 24.65 22.68 32.07
C VAL A 701 24.55 21.17 31.83
N GLY A 702 25.12 20.35 32.72
CA GLY A 702 25.01 18.89 32.67
C GLY A 702 23.57 18.40 32.86
N GLY A 703 22.82 19.05 33.77
CA GLY A 703 21.38 18.81 33.96
C GLY A 703 20.56 19.16 32.71
N LEU A 704 20.86 20.28 32.04
CA LEU A 704 20.23 20.64 30.78
C LEU A 704 20.57 19.63 29.67
N ALA A 705 21.82 19.20 29.56
CA ALA A 705 22.23 18.16 28.61
C ALA A 705 21.50 16.83 28.88
N PHE A 706 21.38 16.43 30.15
CA PHE A 706 20.63 15.25 30.55
C PHE A 706 19.14 15.37 30.20
N LEU A 707 18.49 16.50 30.49
CA LEU A 707 17.09 16.75 30.12
C LEU A 707 16.88 16.69 28.60
N LEU A 708 17.76 17.32 27.81
CA LEU A 708 17.70 17.25 26.34
C LEU A 708 17.87 15.80 25.84
N GLN A 709 18.78 15.03 26.43
CA GLN A 709 18.93 13.61 26.09
C GLN A 709 17.69 12.80 26.46
N CYS A 710 17.11 12.98 27.65
CA CYS A 710 15.85 12.32 28.04
C CYS A 710 14.69 12.67 27.09
N SER A 711 14.64 13.92 26.61
CA SER A 711 13.63 14.40 25.67
C SER A 711 13.74 13.72 24.31
N LEU A 712 14.96 13.55 23.79
CA LEU A 712 15.23 12.76 22.58
C LEU A 712 14.95 11.28 22.82
N PHE A 713 15.30 10.75 23.99
CA PHE A 713 15.12 9.35 24.34
C PHE A 713 13.65 8.93 24.46
N ALA A 714 12.80 9.85 24.91
CA ALA A 714 11.35 9.68 24.97
C ALA A 714 10.67 9.94 23.60
N CYS A 715 11.07 11.00 22.88
CA CYS A 715 10.28 11.56 21.77
C CYS A 715 10.96 11.59 20.37
N ASP A 716 12.18 11.07 20.18
CA ASP A 716 12.81 10.89 18.86
C ASP A 716 12.83 9.38 18.48
N PRO A 717 12.03 8.97 17.47
CA PRO A 717 11.95 7.56 17.02
C PRO A 717 13.30 6.91 16.68
N PHE A 718 14.33 7.70 16.36
CA PHE A 718 15.70 7.19 16.14
C PHE A 718 16.24 6.39 17.35
N TRP A 719 15.84 6.75 18.57
CA TRP A 719 16.31 6.06 19.78
C TRP A 719 15.48 4.83 20.16
N LYS A 720 14.25 4.66 19.65
CA LYS A 720 13.33 3.57 20.03
C LYS A 720 13.98 2.18 19.94
N TYR A 721 14.55 1.85 18.77
CA TYR A 721 15.22 0.57 18.53
C TYR A 721 16.49 0.36 19.39
N ARG A 722 17.08 1.42 19.94
CA ARG A 722 18.30 1.37 20.77
C ARG A 722 18.04 1.70 22.24
N ARG A 723 16.77 1.82 22.65
CA ARG A 723 16.38 2.27 23.99
C ARG A 723 16.90 1.29 25.06
N SER A 724 16.76 -0.01 24.81
CA SER A 724 17.34 -1.08 25.63
C SER A 724 18.88 -1.04 25.67
N GLU A 725 19.55 -0.96 24.51
CA GLU A 725 21.03 -0.86 24.42
C GLU A 725 21.57 0.30 25.28
N VAL A 726 20.98 1.49 25.13
CA VAL A 726 21.45 2.71 25.80
C VAL A 726 21.16 2.70 27.30
N VAL A 727 19.97 2.25 27.72
CA VAL A 727 19.66 2.09 29.16
C VAL A 727 20.61 1.09 29.81
N PHE A 728 20.86 -0.06 29.18
CA PHE A 728 21.80 -1.05 29.66
C PHE A 728 23.22 -0.47 29.81
N LEU A 729 23.69 0.29 28.83
CA LEU A 729 25.02 0.92 28.87
C LEU A 729 25.12 2.05 29.90
N VAL A 730 24.02 2.78 30.18
CA VAL A 730 23.96 3.77 31.27
C VAL A 730 23.98 3.07 32.65
N PHE A 731 23.26 1.96 32.82
CA PHE A 731 23.33 1.17 34.05
C PHE A 731 24.72 0.57 34.26
N LEU A 732 25.36 0.04 33.21
CA LEU A 732 26.72 -0.50 33.27
C LEU A 732 27.74 0.59 33.61
N ALA A 733 27.58 1.80 33.05
CA ALA A 733 28.38 2.98 33.40
C ALA A 733 28.23 3.36 34.89
N LEU A 734 26.98 3.42 35.39
CA LEU A 734 26.68 3.72 36.78
C LEU A 734 27.26 2.66 37.73
N ALA A 735 27.13 1.38 37.38
CA ALA A 735 27.68 0.27 38.15
C ALA A 735 29.21 0.34 38.21
N PHE A 736 29.89 0.57 37.08
CA PHE A 736 31.34 0.75 37.05
C PHE A 736 31.80 1.94 37.90
N VAL A 737 31.08 3.06 37.84
CA VAL A 737 31.31 4.26 38.66
C VAL A 737 31.15 3.96 40.16
N LEU A 738 30.10 3.23 40.55
CA LEU A 738 29.85 2.86 41.94
C LEU A 738 30.90 1.86 42.46
N ILE A 739 31.31 0.88 41.65
CA ILE A 739 32.40 -0.06 41.96
C ILE A 739 33.73 0.71 42.11
N TRP A 740 34.03 1.65 41.22
CA TRP A 740 35.23 2.48 41.31
C TRP A 740 35.24 3.34 42.58
N LEU A 741 34.11 3.98 42.92
CA LEU A 741 33.95 4.72 44.17
C LEU A 741 34.10 3.84 45.41
N TYR A 742 33.54 2.62 45.39
CA TYR A 742 33.67 1.65 46.48
C TYR A 742 35.13 1.19 46.66
N VAL A 743 35.79 0.76 45.58
CA VAL A 743 37.21 0.35 45.60
C VAL A 743 38.12 1.51 46.02
N ARG A 744 37.82 2.74 45.58
CA ARG A 744 38.53 3.94 46.05
C ARG A 744 38.34 4.15 47.54
N LYS A 745 37.10 4.09 48.05
CA LYS A 745 36.80 4.27 49.47
C LYS A 745 37.46 3.19 50.35
N MET A 746 37.49 1.93 49.88
CA MET A 746 38.20 0.84 50.56
C MET A 746 39.70 1.16 50.68
N LYS A 747 40.35 1.58 49.58
CA LYS A 747 41.75 2.03 49.62
C LYS A 747 41.98 3.27 50.49
N GLU A 748 41.00 4.17 50.57
CA GLU A 748 41.03 5.33 51.48
C GLU A 748 40.71 4.95 52.95
N SER A 749 40.29 3.72 53.25
CA SER A 749 40.18 3.18 54.63
C SER A 749 41.32 2.22 55.03
N ASP A 750 42.00 1.62 54.04
CA ASP A 750 43.15 0.73 54.29
C ASP A 750 44.46 1.51 54.56
N TYR A 751 44.46 2.83 54.35
CA TYR A 751 45.54 3.76 54.74
C TYR A 751 45.04 4.68 55.89
N PRO A 752 45.49 4.48 57.14
CA PRO A 752 45.09 5.29 58.31
C PRO A 752 45.81 6.65 58.41
#